data_AF-A0AAI9ZMZ9-F1
#
_entry.id   AF-A0AAI9ZMZ9-F1
#
_cell.length_a   1.000
_cell.length_b   1.000
_cell.length_c   1.000
_cell.angle_alpha   90.00
_cell.angle_beta   90.00
_cell.angle_gamma   90.00
#
_symmetry.space_group_name_H-M   'P 1'
#
loop_
_entity.id
_entity.type
_entity.pdbx_description
1 polymer ?
#
loop_
_entity_poly.entity_id
_entity_poly.type
_entity_poly.pdbx_seq_one_letter_code
_entity_poly.pdbx_strand_id
1 'polypeptide(L)'
;MKGILKALATAVLATASLAQESAPLSASASASAGSPQPSSGVLPAVAPIRLRLNPANVRNLIDSDFVTWTIPGSSKANITVANITESDVTFTLSASNGSELAGNYYKYQYTRFLSSLGERVVNEGISSSNKDGSPITLTIKGLVPGNHSLLAWHNAWDALNETATLDVSVNGQTDLTATKQSARVDNIWQAASSYLTFEVTSATEETKIVYTPSSGGDKRAFLNGFEVDAPSLQNQISFPTPKHRDERIEVAADDSVIATWQAPPSAEGVKYNVYLGTSQNDLKSVAEGVTETSAKLSGLNTVDSFYWRVDVVSGSTTYTGRVFFFRVAQLAFPGAEGWGRFARGGRGGKVIKVTSLEDTTDEGTLRYALTIAKGPRIVVFDVGGVITTTSRMSVNDQYITLAGQTAPGKGIVIQGNPLGLTGASDIIFRHMRVRPGKVSGQTIDGMGMQGSNHCIFDRCSMGWTIDEAFSSRSAWNITFQRNMISEPLNVAGHKNYPNGTAHGYSATIGGDVGSFHHNLLAHAEGRSWSMGGGVDDNAAFAGQLDIRNNVVYNFGGRATDGGAKKVNFVGNYYKHGPASTLTYALRAQYEDNMPGMQQYYCAGNSMPGFFDQDSVQYPSGDGTATKNTTIACWADVSFDPAPTYQKFFTEQFFEPHVETQPSTEAYKRVLSDSGASQPVRDIHDARIVNETATGTAAYVGSVSGKKGLIDDPKDAGGLEDFPTVTRAARWDADGDGIADWWDGSTGGDGYTPIEGYLNFMADPHAYVSPSKSVEVDLAALALGFKEPTFTVSGAKKGEVTVSGGKATYAAGAEAGIDHLEISIKDGEGSTWARSFGVAIFAGAEEA
;
A
#
# COMPACT_ATOMS: atom_id res chain seq x y z
N MET A 1 3.16 41.33 5.17
CA MET A 1 2.00 42.09 5.70
C MET A 1 1.22 41.06 6.53
N LYS A 2 0.96 41.16 7.84
CA LYS A 2 0.52 42.27 8.73
C LYS A 2 -0.83 42.87 8.28
N GLY A 3 -1.88 42.66 9.08
CA GLY A 3 -3.29 43.06 8.82
C GLY A 3 -4.26 41.88 9.03
N ILE A 4 -4.62 41.51 10.28
CA ILE A 4 -5.76 42.01 11.09
C ILE A 4 -7.14 41.46 10.67
N LEU A 5 -7.71 40.58 11.49
CA LEU A 5 -9.07 40.71 12.06
C LEU A 5 -9.14 39.93 13.41
N LYS A 6 -10.09 40.26 14.30
CA LYS A 6 -10.16 39.69 15.68
C LYS A 6 -11.54 39.94 16.32
N ALA A 7 -11.98 39.05 17.22
CA ALA A 7 -13.16 39.18 18.14
C ALA A 7 -14.56 39.13 17.44
N LEU A 8 -15.67 38.68 18.03
CA LEU A 8 -16.04 38.06 19.35
C LEU A 8 -17.35 37.21 19.10
N ALA A 9 -18.05 36.48 19.99
CA ALA A 9 -18.06 36.34 21.46
C ALA A 9 -18.47 34.93 21.96
N THR A 10 -19.48 34.79 22.85
CA THR A 10 -19.79 33.58 23.64
C THR A 10 -21.25 33.53 24.11
N ALA A 11 -21.90 32.34 24.10
CA ALA A 11 -23.02 31.89 24.95
C ALA A 11 -23.40 30.43 24.57
N VAL A 12 -23.97 29.51 25.36
CA VAL A 12 -24.05 29.09 26.79
C VAL A 12 -25.12 27.94 26.83
N LEU A 13 -25.17 27.12 27.88
CA LEU A 13 -25.80 25.78 27.93
C LEU A 13 -27.34 25.73 28.08
N ALA A 14 -27.94 24.60 27.65
CA ALA A 14 -29.00 23.85 28.35
C ALA A 14 -28.96 22.37 27.87
N THR A 15 -28.45 21.39 28.62
CA THR A 15 -29.08 20.60 29.71
C THR A 15 -30.38 19.88 29.34
N ALA A 16 -30.30 18.55 29.21
CA ALA A 16 -31.42 17.62 29.35
C ALA A 16 -30.94 16.37 30.12
N SER A 17 -31.65 15.99 31.18
CA SER A 17 -31.34 14.82 32.01
C SER A 17 -32.54 13.88 32.05
N LEU A 18 -32.27 12.58 32.01
CA LEU A 18 -33.20 11.55 32.48
C LEU A 18 -32.42 10.53 33.31
N ALA A 19 -33.05 10.05 34.37
CA ALA A 19 -32.53 9.04 35.27
C ALA A 19 -33.62 8.00 35.55
N GLN A 20 -33.22 6.74 35.63
CA GLN A 20 -33.92 5.68 36.36
C GLN A 20 -32.84 4.98 37.18
N GLU A 21 -32.84 5.21 38.50
CA GLU A 21 -33.66 4.50 39.49
C GLU A 21 -33.10 3.13 39.85
N SER A 22 -32.88 2.93 41.15
CA SER A 22 -32.21 1.79 41.75
C SER A 22 -33.11 1.15 42.81
N ALA A 23 -33.03 -0.17 42.98
CA ALA A 23 -33.61 -0.88 44.12
C ALA A 23 -32.61 -1.94 44.65
N PRO A 24 -32.38 -2.04 45.98
CA PRO A 24 -31.37 -2.94 46.56
C PRO A 24 -31.98 -4.15 47.29
N LEU A 25 -31.12 -5.07 47.77
CA LEU A 25 -31.26 -6.02 48.91
C LEU A 25 -30.02 -6.97 48.83
N SER A 26 -29.42 -7.54 49.88
CA SER A 26 -29.35 -7.23 51.32
C SER A 26 -28.17 -8.02 51.94
N ALA A 27 -27.63 -7.58 53.09
CA ALA A 27 -26.39 -8.12 53.65
C ALA A 27 -26.53 -9.41 54.50
N SER A 28 -25.42 -10.16 54.60
CA SER A 28 -25.11 -11.04 55.73
C SER A 28 -23.58 -11.05 55.95
N ALA A 29 -23.12 -10.97 57.20
CA ALA A 29 -21.70 -10.80 57.53
C ALA A 29 -21.18 -11.89 58.48
N SER A 30 -19.88 -12.18 58.38
CA SER A 30 -19.09 -12.88 59.42
C SER A 30 -17.64 -12.44 59.35
N ALA A 31 -17.05 -12.08 60.48
CA ALA A 31 -15.65 -11.62 60.56
C ALA A 31 -14.82 -12.54 61.47
N SER A 32 -13.56 -12.76 61.11
CA SER A 32 -12.53 -13.32 61.97
C SER A 32 -11.18 -12.66 61.65
N ALA A 33 -10.42 -12.30 62.68
CA ALA A 33 -9.20 -11.51 62.53
C ALA A 33 -7.93 -12.38 62.43
N GLY A 34 -6.97 -11.93 61.62
CA GLY A 34 -5.63 -12.51 61.50
C GLY A 34 -4.71 -11.59 60.71
N SER A 35 -3.46 -11.40 61.17
CA SER A 35 -2.53 -10.41 60.62
C SER A 35 -1.06 -10.78 60.92
N PRO A 36 -0.08 -10.34 60.13
CA PRO A 36 -0.12 -10.08 58.68
C PRO A 36 0.94 -10.93 57.92
N GLN A 37 0.81 -10.99 56.59
CA GLN A 37 1.86 -11.48 55.68
C GLN A 37 2.01 -10.49 54.52
N PRO A 38 3.22 -10.28 53.97
CA PRO A 38 3.43 -9.39 52.84
C PRO A 38 2.79 -10.00 51.59
N SER A 39 1.72 -9.38 51.09
CA SER A 39 1.05 -9.82 49.87
C SER A 39 1.94 -9.57 48.65
N SER A 40 2.30 -10.64 47.94
CA SER A 40 2.83 -10.55 46.58
C SER A 40 1.82 -9.83 45.68
N GLY A 41 2.11 -8.57 45.35
CA GLY A 41 1.22 -7.71 44.58
C GLY A 41 1.04 -8.22 43.15
N VAL A 42 -0.06 -8.91 42.88
CA VAL A 42 -0.59 -9.02 41.52
C VAL A 42 -1.08 -7.62 41.15
N LEU A 43 -0.42 -7.00 40.17
CA LEU A 43 -0.84 -5.68 39.66
C LEU A 43 -2.26 -5.78 39.10
N PRO A 44 -3.11 -4.75 39.29
CA PRO A 44 -4.47 -4.74 38.77
C PRO A 44 -4.46 -4.80 37.24
N ALA A 45 -5.50 -5.42 36.65
CA ALA A 45 -5.61 -5.66 35.21
C ALA A 45 -6.01 -4.41 34.40
N VAL A 46 -5.22 -3.33 34.53
CA VAL A 46 -5.34 -2.09 33.76
C VAL A 46 -4.40 -2.17 32.54
N ALA A 47 -4.80 -1.60 31.41
CA ALA A 47 -3.94 -1.51 30.23
C ALA A 47 -2.78 -0.51 30.48
N PRO A 48 -1.52 -0.84 30.13
CA PRO A 48 -0.37 0.02 30.42
C PRO A 48 -0.45 1.36 29.68
N ILE A 49 -0.11 2.45 30.35
CA ILE A 49 -0.14 3.79 29.75
C ILE A 49 1.10 3.96 28.85
N ARG A 50 0.91 3.92 27.53
CA ARG A 50 1.98 4.02 26.54
C ARG A 50 2.09 5.42 25.95
N LEU A 51 3.27 6.04 26.09
CA LEU A 51 3.56 7.40 25.61
C LEU A 51 4.84 7.45 24.77
N ARG A 52 4.80 8.14 23.63
CA ARG A 52 5.99 8.49 22.84
C ARG A 52 6.21 10.00 22.78
N LEU A 53 7.46 10.43 22.79
CA LEU A 53 7.85 11.84 22.83
C LEU A 53 8.22 12.34 21.43
N ASN A 54 7.29 13.05 20.79
CA ASN A 54 7.48 13.64 19.47
C ASN A 54 7.98 15.10 19.62
N PRO A 55 9.15 15.48 19.10
CA PRO A 55 9.57 16.87 19.10
C PRO A 55 8.74 17.68 18.08
N ALA A 56 8.29 18.89 18.43
CA ALA A 56 7.42 19.70 17.55
C ALA A 56 8.07 20.13 16.22
N ASN A 57 9.39 20.03 16.10
CA ASN A 57 10.16 20.23 14.87
C ASN A 57 10.28 18.96 13.99
N VAL A 58 9.72 17.83 14.42
CA VAL A 58 9.74 16.53 13.72
C VAL A 58 8.34 16.20 13.21
N ARG A 59 8.24 15.72 11.96
CA ARG A 59 6.96 15.37 11.33
C ARG A 59 6.35 14.16 12.02
N ASN A 60 5.40 14.40 12.91
CA ASN A 60 4.62 13.36 13.56
C ASN A 60 3.97 12.42 12.53
N LEU A 61 4.19 11.12 12.68
CA LEU A 61 3.45 10.07 11.99
C LEU A 61 2.56 9.33 13.00
N ILE A 62 1.35 8.94 12.58
CA ILE A 62 0.38 8.23 13.43
C ILE A 62 1.02 6.94 13.96
N ASP A 63 0.88 6.67 15.26
CA ASP A 63 1.09 5.33 15.83
C ASP A 63 -0.01 5.06 16.85
N SER A 64 -0.84 4.06 16.58
CA SER A 64 -1.99 3.69 17.42
C SER A 64 -1.62 2.86 18.66
N ASP A 65 -0.35 2.46 18.84
CA ASP A 65 0.08 1.77 20.07
C ASP A 65 0.52 2.74 21.18
N PHE A 66 0.76 4.02 20.86
CA PHE A 66 1.34 5.01 21.75
C PHE A 66 0.61 6.36 21.67
N VAL A 67 0.18 6.89 22.82
CA VAL A 67 -0.24 8.29 22.91
C VAL A 67 0.96 9.16 22.52
N THR A 68 0.77 10.05 21.54
CA THR A 68 1.85 10.93 21.07
C THR A 68 1.85 12.23 21.85
N TRP A 69 2.92 12.46 22.61
CA TRP A 69 3.14 13.70 23.35
C TRP A 69 4.07 14.61 22.55
N THR A 70 3.50 15.63 21.91
CA THR A 70 4.29 16.63 21.17
C THR A 70 4.93 17.63 22.14
N ILE A 71 6.26 17.76 22.09
CA ILE A 71 7.07 18.61 22.97
C ILE A 71 7.49 19.88 22.23
N PRO A 72 7.16 21.09 22.72
CA PRO A 72 7.21 22.32 21.92
C PRO A 72 8.59 23.00 21.82
N GLY A 73 9.65 22.46 22.44
CA GLY A 73 10.93 23.16 22.58
C GLY A 73 10.87 24.21 23.69
N SER A 74 10.86 23.77 24.95
CA SER A 74 10.85 24.65 26.13
C SER A 74 11.37 23.90 27.36
N SER A 75 11.72 24.61 28.44
CA SER A 75 12.26 23.98 29.67
C SER A 75 11.27 23.07 30.42
N LYS A 76 9.95 23.16 30.14
CA LYS A 76 8.93 22.31 30.76
C LYS A 76 7.74 22.07 29.82
N ALA A 77 7.33 20.81 29.67
CA ALA A 77 6.13 20.38 28.96
C ALA A 77 5.24 19.52 29.87
N ASN A 78 3.95 19.37 29.53
CA ASN A 78 3.04 18.44 30.18
C ASN A 78 2.06 17.81 29.18
N ILE A 79 1.46 16.68 29.55
CA ILE A 79 0.31 16.05 28.91
C ILE A 79 -0.56 15.39 29.99
N THR A 80 -1.87 15.36 29.79
CA THR A 80 -2.81 14.60 30.61
C THR A 80 -3.42 13.49 29.77
N VAL A 81 -3.35 12.26 30.25
CA VAL A 81 -3.96 11.08 29.62
C VAL A 81 -5.17 10.70 30.46
N ALA A 82 -6.36 10.79 29.86
CA ALA A 82 -7.62 10.72 30.60
C ALA A 82 -8.15 9.29 30.79
N ASN A 83 -8.83 9.04 31.92
CA ASN A 83 -9.62 7.84 32.19
C ASN A 83 -8.96 6.49 31.84
N ILE A 84 -7.74 6.23 32.32
CA ILE A 84 -7.13 4.88 32.25
C ILE A 84 -7.17 4.16 33.61
N THR A 85 -7.00 4.88 34.73
CA THR A 85 -6.87 4.31 36.09
C THR A 85 -7.94 4.84 37.05
N GLU A 86 -9.21 4.96 36.63
CA GLU A 86 -10.28 5.67 37.35
C GLU A 86 -10.03 7.19 37.57
N SER A 87 -8.87 7.68 37.14
CA SER A 87 -8.39 9.05 37.25
C SER A 87 -7.60 9.46 36.00
N ASP A 88 -7.46 10.77 35.80
CA ASP A 88 -6.62 11.36 34.75
C ASP A 88 -5.16 11.42 35.21
N VAL A 89 -4.25 10.81 34.43
CA VAL A 89 -2.82 10.77 34.75
C VAL A 89 -2.09 11.89 34.02
N THR A 90 -1.45 12.79 34.77
CA THR A 90 -0.67 13.91 34.23
C THR A 90 0.81 13.60 34.27
N PHE A 91 1.44 13.67 33.10
CA PHE A 91 2.88 13.57 32.92
C PHE A 91 3.45 14.95 32.67
N THR A 92 4.63 15.22 33.24
CA THR A 92 5.32 16.50 33.13
C THR A 92 6.80 16.25 32.93
N LEU A 93 7.35 16.78 31.84
CA LEU A 93 8.78 16.66 31.52
C LEU A 93 9.42 18.03 31.75
N SER A 94 10.62 18.07 32.35
CA SER A 94 11.39 19.31 32.52
C SER A 94 12.89 19.10 32.41
N ALA A 95 13.57 20.09 31.83
CA ALA A 95 15.03 20.15 31.74
C ALA A 95 15.62 21.06 32.84
N SER A 96 16.82 20.71 33.31
CA SER A 96 17.53 21.43 34.38
C SER A 96 18.38 22.61 33.85
N ASN A 97 18.98 23.39 34.76
CA ASN A 97 20.05 24.37 34.47
C ASN A 97 19.74 25.46 33.41
N GLY A 98 18.47 25.78 33.17
CA GLY A 98 18.06 26.73 32.13
C GLY A 98 18.11 26.16 30.70
N SER A 99 18.30 24.85 30.58
CA SER A 99 18.22 24.09 29.33
C SER A 99 16.76 23.90 28.89
N GLU A 100 16.54 23.64 27.60
CA GLU A 100 15.23 23.35 27.01
C GLU A 100 15.09 21.87 26.61
N LEU A 101 13.86 21.39 26.50
CA LEU A 101 13.53 20.06 25.98
C LEU A 101 13.59 20.09 24.44
N ALA A 102 14.79 19.90 23.90
CA ALA A 102 15.06 19.86 22.47
C ALA A 102 14.97 18.42 21.93
N GLY A 103 14.69 18.23 20.65
CA GLY A 103 14.58 16.89 20.06
C GLY A 103 14.79 16.84 18.56
N ASN A 104 15.03 15.64 18.04
CA ASN A 104 15.24 15.36 16.63
C ASN A 104 14.95 13.87 16.33
N TYR A 105 15.24 13.41 15.11
CA TYR A 105 14.92 12.07 14.64
C TYR A 105 16.06 11.41 13.86
N TYR A 106 16.08 10.07 13.89
CA TYR A 106 16.78 9.25 12.91
C TYR A 106 15.82 8.95 11.76
N LYS A 107 16.26 9.20 10.52
CA LYS A 107 15.42 9.15 9.32
C LYS A 107 14.68 7.82 9.08
N TYR A 108 15.13 6.73 9.69
CA TYR A 108 14.51 5.42 9.57
C TYR A 108 13.01 5.41 9.91
N GLN A 109 12.52 6.26 10.84
CA GLN A 109 11.07 6.34 11.13
C GLN A 109 10.20 6.74 9.93
N TYR A 110 10.78 7.33 8.89
CA TYR A 110 10.11 7.72 7.66
C TYR A 110 10.27 6.71 6.52
N THR A 111 11.04 5.62 6.71
CA THR A 111 11.13 4.54 5.71
C THR A 111 9.78 3.85 5.58
N ARG A 112 9.29 3.26 6.68
CA ARG A 112 8.04 2.50 6.69
C ARG A 112 6.81 3.40 6.85
N PHE A 113 5.84 3.21 5.96
CA PHE A 113 4.55 3.91 6.01
C PHE A 113 3.67 3.48 7.20
N LEU A 114 3.81 2.22 7.66
CA LEU A 114 3.28 1.71 8.91
C LEU A 114 4.44 1.26 9.82
N SER A 115 4.42 1.67 11.10
CA SER A 115 5.28 1.06 12.13
C SER A 115 4.72 -0.31 12.47
N SER A 116 5.57 -1.33 12.60
CA SER A 116 5.13 -2.65 13.05
C SER A 116 4.86 -2.64 14.54
N LEU A 117 5.83 -2.18 15.35
CA LEU A 117 5.65 -1.94 16.78
C LEU A 117 6.76 -1.03 17.31
N GLY A 118 6.42 0.22 17.61
CA GLY A 118 7.28 1.13 18.37
C GLY A 118 8.57 1.60 17.68
N GLU A 119 8.81 1.30 16.40
CA GLU A 119 9.93 1.93 15.67
C GLU A 119 9.79 3.46 15.68
N ARG A 120 8.55 3.98 15.61
CA ARG A 120 8.23 5.41 15.79
C ARG A 120 8.45 5.94 17.20
N VAL A 121 8.62 5.09 18.21
CA VAL A 121 9.06 5.50 19.55
C VAL A 121 10.56 5.76 19.51
N VAL A 122 11.38 4.75 19.21
CA VAL A 122 12.84 4.82 19.43
C VAL A 122 13.60 5.65 18.39
N ASN A 123 13.03 5.93 17.22
CA ASN A 123 13.68 6.69 16.15
C ASN A 123 13.44 8.22 16.21
N GLU A 124 12.66 8.72 17.16
CA GLU A 124 12.63 10.14 17.56
C GLU A 124 12.76 10.28 19.07
N GLY A 125 12.98 11.48 19.60
CA GLY A 125 12.98 11.68 21.04
C GLY A 125 13.46 13.05 21.51
N ILE A 126 13.60 13.16 22.83
CA ILE A 126 13.89 14.41 23.55
C ILE A 126 15.19 14.30 24.32
N SER A 127 15.87 15.42 24.47
CA SER A 127 17.04 15.60 25.30
C SER A 127 17.13 17.04 25.83
N SER A 128 18.14 17.33 26.65
CA SER A 128 18.52 18.70 27.00
C SER A 128 19.12 19.42 25.79
N SER A 129 18.76 20.68 25.58
CA SER A 129 19.39 21.56 24.56
C SER A 129 20.89 21.71 24.83
N ASN A 130 21.25 21.83 26.12
CA ASN A 130 22.63 21.90 26.56
C ASN A 130 23.25 20.49 26.64
N LYS A 131 24.50 20.36 26.20
CA LYS A 131 25.36 19.17 26.32
C LYS A 131 26.31 19.27 27.52
N ASP A 132 25.78 19.71 28.66
CA ASP A 132 26.52 20.08 29.87
C ASP A 132 26.41 19.04 31.01
N GLY A 133 25.59 17.99 30.83
CA GLY A 133 25.25 17.03 31.87
C GLY A 133 23.89 17.31 32.56
N SER A 134 23.10 18.28 32.08
CA SER A 134 21.80 18.63 32.67
C SER A 134 20.82 17.45 32.73
N PRO A 135 20.30 17.11 33.93
CA PRO A 135 19.28 16.07 34.07
C PRO A 135 17.94 16.46 33.45
N ILE A 136 17.20 15.43 33.03
CA ILE A 136 15.79 15.52 32.61
C ILE A 136 14.94 14.85 33.70
N THR A 137 13.86 15.53 34.12
CA THR A 137 12.91 14.99 35.10
C THR A 137 11.58 14.69 34.45
N LEU A 138 11.10 13.45 34.59
CA LEU A 138 9.71 13.07 34.38
C LEU A 138 9.00 13.10 35.74
N THR A 139 7.95 13.91 35.87
CA THR A 139 7.03 13.92 37.02
C THR A 139 5.72 13.27 36.59
N ILE A 140 5.22 12.33 37.39
CA ILE A 140 3.96 11.62 37.19
C ILE A 140 3.02 11.95 38.36
N LYS A 141 1.74 12.19 38.05
CA LYS A 141 0.69 12.50 39.03
C LYS A 141 -0.65 11.94 38.57
N GLY A 142 -1.52 11.54 39.49
CA GLY A 142 -2.84 11.01 39.17
C GLY A 142 -2.92 9.48 39.03
N LEU A 143 -1.82 8.75 39.24
CA LEU A 143 -1.85 7.30 39.41
C LEU A 143 -2.63 6.91 40.68
N VAL A 144 -3.23 5.72 40.69
CA VAL A 144 -3.93 5.19 41.87
C VAL A 144 -2.95 4.86 43.01
N PRO A 145 -3.41 4.74 44.27
CA PRO A 145 -2.57 4.23 45.34
C PRO A 145 -2.19 2.77 45.09
N GLY A 146 -0.89 2.46 45.09
CA GLY A 146 -0.39 1.11 44.82
C GLY A 146 1.06 1.05 44.32
N ASN A 147 1.50 -0.15 43.95
CA ASN A 147 2.79 -0.35 43.27
C ASN A 147 2.61 -0.16 41.76
N HIS A 148 3.55 0.55 41.14
CA HIS A 148 3.60 0.84 39.72
C HIS A 148 4.98 0.51 39.12
N SER A 149 5.04 0.37 37.79
CA SER A 149 6.30 0.28 37.05
C SER A 149 6.47 1.39 36.02
N LEU A 150 7.72 1.65 35.63
CA LEU A 150 8.03 2.43 34.42
C LEU A 150 9.10 1.72 33.59
N LEU A 151 8.76 1.42 32.34
CA LEU A 151 9.71 1.08 31.27
C LEU A 151 9.96 2.33 30.43
N ALA A 152 11.21 2.75 30.22
CA ALA A 152 11.53 3.91 29.37
C ALA A 152 12.70 3.63 28.42
N TRP A 153 12.66 4.18 27.20
CA TRP A 153 13.68 3.99 26.17
C TRP A 153 14.66 5.16 26.04
N HIS A 154 15.92 4.83 25.76
CA HIS A 154 17.08 5.73 25.71
C HIS A 154 17.95 5.45 24.47
N ASN A 155 17.54 6.00 23.32
CA ASN A 155 18.17 5.81 22.01
C ASN A 155 18.45 7.18 21.35
N ALA A 156 19.73 7.48 21.11
CA ALA A 156 20.16 8.67 20.41
C ALA A 156 19.87 8.58 18.90
N TRP A 157 19.25 9.62 18.34
CA TRP A 157 19.01 9.77 16.90
C TRP A 157 20.29 10.12 16.12
N ASP A 158 21.25 10.75 16.79
CA ASP A 158 22.55 11.13 16.24
C ASP A 158 23.46 9.89 16.08
N ALA A 159 24.34 9.89 15.07
CA ALA A 159 25.36 8.84 14.93
C ALA A 159 26.51 9.10 15.92
N LEU A 160 26.25 8.81 17.19
CA LEU A 160 27.24 8.97 18.26
C LEU A 160 28.12 7.71 18.36
N ASN A 161 29.44 7.90 18.40
CA ASN A 161 30.40 6.82 18.68
C ASN A 161 30.29 6.33 20.14
N GLU A 162 29.85 7.20 21.05
CA GLU A 162 29.62 6.91 22.46
C GLU A 162 28.47 7.79 23.00
N THR A 163 27.58 7.20 23.77
CA THR A 163 26.55 7.90 24.55
C THR A 163 26.96 8.02 26.01
N ALA A 164 26.51 9.07 26.72
CA ALA A 164 26.56 9.07 28.18
C ALA A 164 25.81 7.87 28.76
N THR A 165 26.18 7.41 29.95
CA THR A 165 25.34 6.52 30.77
C THR A 165 24.38 7.35 31.63
N LEU A 166 23.29 6.75 32.12
CA LEU A 166 22.32 7.39 33.00
C LEU A 166 22.33 6.79 34.41
N ASP A 167 22.50 7.64 35.41
CA ASP A 167 22.02 7.34 36.76
C ASP A 167 20.56 7.81 36.83
N VAL A 168 19.67 6.95 37.36
CA VAL A 168 18.22 7.19 37.38
C VAL A 168 17.71 7.07 38.81
N SER A 169 16.99 8.09 39.28
CA SER A 169 16.48 8.17 40.64
C SER A 169 14.97 8.39 40.69
N VAL A 170 14.28 7.66 41.59
CA VAL A 170 12.87 7.90 41.94
C VAL A 170 12.78 8.64 43.27
N ASN A 171 12.03 9.75 43.29
CA ASN A 171 11.80 10.61 44.47
C ASN A 171 13.09 11.08 45.18
N GLY A 172 14.23 11.04 44.51
CA GLY A 172 15.56 11.43 45.02
C GLY A 172 16.44 10.27 45.51
N GLN A 173 15.94 9.04 45.56
CA GLN A 173 16.73 7.83 45.77
C GLN A 173 17.29 7.34 44.43
N THR A 174 18.58 7.02 44.31
CA THR A 174 19.12 6.43 43.07
C THR A 174 18.84 4.93 43.02
N ASP A 175 18.04 4.50 42.04
CA ASP A 175 17.60 3.11 41.88
C ASP A 175 18.35 2.37 40.77
N LEU A 176 18.83 3.09 39.74
CA LEU A 176 19.68 2.56 38.69
C LEU A 176 20.94 3.41 38.53
N THR A 177 22.09 2.77 38.33
CA THR A 177 23.37 3.43 38.06
C THR A 177 23.98 2.95 36.75
N ALA A 178 24.68 3.85 36.05
CA ALA A 178 25.38 3.60 34.80
C ALA A 178 24.53 2.91 33.69
N THR A 179 23.21 3.16 33.67
CA THR A 179 22.28 2.65 32.66
C THR A 179 22.76 3.02 31.27
N LYS A 180 22.81 2.06 30.34
CA LYS A 180 23.24 2.34 28.96
C LYS A 180 22.19 3.14 28.20
N GLN A 181 22.67 3.87 27.21
CA GLN A 181 21.85 4.40 26.11
C GLN A 181 22.33 3.73 24.82
N SER A 182 21.48 3.66 23.80
CA SER A 182 21.85 3.17 22.46
C SER A 182 21.91 4.33 21.47
N ALA A 183 22.39 4.10 20.26
CA ALA A 183 22.37 5.08 19.18
C ALA A 183 21.87 4.42 17.88
N ARG A 184 20.89 5.05 17.23
CA ARG A 184 20.28 4.62 15.96
C ARG A 184 19.80 3.17 15.89
N VAL A 185 19.46 2.57 17.03
CA VAL A 185 18.72 1.31 17.03
C VAL A 185 17.31 1.56 16.53
N ASP A 186 16.82 0.70 15.64
CA ASP A 186 15.63 0.96 14.85
C ASP A 186 14.32 0.40 15.48
N ASN A 187 14.44 -0.40 16.53
CA ASN A 187 13.35 -1.17 17.15
C ASN A 187 13.37 -1.12 18.69
N ILE A 188 12.20 -1.30 19.33
CA ILE A 188 12.05 -1.24 20.80
C ILE A 188 12.75 -2.36 21.57
N TRP A 189 13.13 -3.46 20.92
CA TRP A 189 13.66 -4.66 21.57
C TRP A 189 15.16 -4.56 21.86
N GLN A 190 15.90 -3.93 20.96
CA GLN A 190 17.35 -3.73 21.07
C GLN A 190 17.73 -2.31 21.54
N ALA A 191 16.80 -1.37 21.51
CA ALA A 191 17.02 -0.03 22.05
C ALA A 191 17.25 -0.11 23.57
N ALA A 192 18.24 0.61 24.08
CA ALA A 192 18.52 0.60 25.51
C ALA A 192 17.34 1.19 26.30
N SER A 193 17.13 0.68 27.51
CA SER A 193 15.97 1.02 28.33
C SER A 193 16.28 0.98 29.82
N SER A 194 15.58 1.79 30.61
CA SER A 194 15.48 1.66 32.07
C SER A 194 14.18 0.96 32.45
N TYR A 195 14.20 0.24 33.58
CA TYR A 195 13.00 -0.32 34.21
C TYR A 195 13.02 -0.01 35.71
N LEU A 196 11.93 0.59 36.19
CA LEU A 196 11.77 1.05 37.57
C LEU A 196 10.48 0.48 38.16
N THR A 197 10.44 0.34 39.49
CA THR A 197 9.23 0.03 40.26
C THR A 197 9.16 0.95 41.47
N PHE A 198 7.98 1.50 41.76
CA PHE A 198 7.77 2.48 42.82
C PHE A 198 6.36 2.38 43.42
N GLU A 199 6.21 2.83 44.65
CA GLU A 199 4.91 2.93 45.34
C GLU A 199 4.35 4.36 45.20
N VAL A 200 3.03 4.46 45.05
CA VAL A 200 2.25 5.72 45.08
C VAL A 200 1.28 5.64 46.25
N THR A 201 1.28 6.63 47.13
CA THR A 201 0.42 6.65 48.32
C THR A 201 -0.91 7.37 48.09
N SER A 202 -0.96 8.28 47.11
CA SER A 202 -2.20 8.99 46.73
C SER A 202 -2.12 9.52 45.29
N ALA A 203 -3.27 9.63 44.61
CA ALA A 203 -3.34 10.25 43.28
C ALA A 203 -2.94 11.74 43.24
N THR A 204 -2.88 12.39 44.40
CA THR A 204 -2.37 13.75 44.58
C THR A 204 -0.85 13.85 44.64
N GLU A 205 -0.14 12.74 44.86
CA GLU A 205 1.32 12.66 44.95
C GLU A 205 2.00 12.96 43.60
N GLU A 206 3.28 13.34 43.65
CA GLU A 206 4.13 13.56 42.47
C GLU A 206 5.33 12.61 42.51
N THR A 207 5.27 11.50 41.80
CA THR A 207 6.45 10.64 41.58
C THR A 207 7.41 11.37 40.65
N LYS A 208 8.68 11.53 41.05
CA LYS A 208 9.70 12.26 40.29
C LYS A 208 10.83 11.33 39.91
N ILE A 209 10.99 11.14 38.61
CA ILE A 209 11.98 10.24 38.00
C ILE A 209 13.01 11.11 37.27
N VAL A 210 14.26 11.09 37.73
CA VAL A 210 15.33 11.98 37.23
C VAL A 210 16.38 11.17 36.49
N TYR A 211 16.54 11.46 35.20
CA TYR A 211 17.57 10.87 34.34
C TYR A 211 18.80 11.79 34.31
N THR A 212 19.87 11.38 35.00
CA THR A 212 21.11 12.15 35.13
C THR A 212 22.18 11.55 34.22
N PRO A 213 22.59 12.24 33.13
CA PRO A 213 23.64 11.75 32.26
C PRO A 213 25.03 11.91 32.90
N SER A 214 25.86 10.89 32.78
CA SER A 214 27.25 10.93 33.22
C SER A 214 28.10 11.87 32.35
N SER A 215 29.29 12.23 32.83
CA SER A 215 30.19 13.18 32.16
C SER A 215 30.89 12.62 30.90
N GLY A 216 30.65 11.35 30.54
CA GLY A 216 31.18 10.69 29.34
C GLY A 216 30.29 10.85 28.10
N GLY A 217 30.77 10.39 26.94
CA GLY A 217 30.09 10.54 25.66
C GLY A 217 29.60 11.97 25.39
N ASP A 218 28.38 12.07 24.83
CA ASP A 218 27.77 13.33 24.42
C ASP A 218 27.01 14.08 25.55
N LYS A 219 27.17 13.68 26.82
CA LYS A 219 26.64 14.35 28.04
C LYS A 219 25.14 14.70 28.02
N ARG A 220 24.35 13.90 27.30
CA ARG A 220 22.91 14.07 27.11
C ARG A 220 22.15 12.84 27.62
N ALA A 221 21.02 13.08 28.27
CA ALA A 221 20.01 12.05 28.49
C ALA A 221 19.02 12.04 27.32
N PHE A 222 18.83 10.89 26.69
CA PHE A 222 17.87 10.68 25.61
C PHE A 222 16.64 9.98 26.18
N LEU A 223 15.46 10.51 25.89
CA LEU A 223 14.18 9.92 26.27
C LEU A 223 13.26 9.90 25.05
N ASN A 224 12.88 8.70 24.61
CA ASN A 224 12.14 8.50 23.36
C ASN A 224 10.64 8.26 23.61
N GLY A 225 10.34 7.56 24.70
CA GLY A 225 9.01 7.19 25.13
C GLY A 225 9.09 6.28 26.34
N PHE A 226 7.94 5.95 26.91
CA PHE A 226 7.84 5.12 28.10
C PHE A 226 6.46 4.44 28.22
N GLU A 227 6.39 3.43 29.07
CA GLU A 227 5.17 2.71 29.43
C GLU A 227 5.07 2.60 30.95
N VAL A 228 3.92 2.99 31.51
CA VAL A 228 3.57 2.76 32.92
C VAL A 228 2.86 1.41 33.04
N ASP A 229 3.20 0.63 34.06
CA ASP A 229 2.61 -0.69 34.39
C ASP A 229 2.76 -1.77 33.31
N ALA A 230 3.72 -1.59 32.40
CA ALA A 230 4.22 -2.66 31.54
C ALA A 230 5.31 -3.48 32.25
N PRO A 231 5.53 -4.76 31.90
CA PRO A 231 6.69 -5.51 32.38
C PRO A 231 8.01 -4.94 31.83
N SER A 232 9.13 -5.35 32.44
CA SER A 232 10.47 -5.12 31.88
C SER A 232 10.64 -5.84 30.54
N LEU A 233 11.39 -5.27 29.60
CA LEU A 233 11.75 -5.95 28.34
C LEU A 233 12.61 -7.20 28.60
N GLN A 234 13.31 -7.27 29.73
CA GLN A 234 14.05 -8.46 30.16
C GLN A 234 13.15 -9.67 30.44
N ASN A 235 11.85 -9.41 30.70
CA ASN A 235 10.83 -10.41 31.03
C ASN A 235 9.78 -10.57 29.92
N GLN A 236 10.03 -10.03 28.71
CA GLN A 236 9.14 -10.14 27.55
C GLN A 236 9.82 -10.92 26.43
N ILE A 237 9.00 -11.51 25.56
CA ILE A 237 9.47 -12.00 24.26
C ILE A 237 9.82 -10.80 23.35
N SER A 238 10.67 -11.04 22.35
CA SER A 238 11.01 -10.04 21.33
C SER A 238 10.97 -10.62 19.91
N PHE A 239 11.01 -9.75 18.89
CA PHE A 239 10.94 -10.12 17.47
C PHE A 239 9.81 -11.13 17.11
N PRO A 240 8.55 -10.85 17.47
CA PRO A 240 7.42 -11.73 17.19
C PRO A 240 7.14 -11.86 15.69
N THR A 241 6.77 -13.07 15.26
CA THR A 241 6.19 -13.39 13.95
C THR A 241 4.94 -14.26 14.18
N PRO A 242 3.75 -13.98 13.61
CA PRO A 242 3.36 -12.81 12.83
C PRO A 242 3.68 -11.48 13.50
N LYS A 243 4.25 -10.54 12.73
CA LYS A 243 4.61 -9.21 13.23
C LYS A 243 3.34 -8.40 13.49
N HIS A 244 3.38 -7.50 14.46
CA HIS A 244 2.26 -6.58 14.69
C HIS A 244 2.05 -5.70 13.43
N ARG A 245 0.79 -5.54 13.00
CA ARG A 245 0.33 -4.90 11.75
C ARG A 245 0.81 -5.58 10.46
N ASP A 246 1.18 -6.87 10.52
CA ASP A 246 1.33 -7.66 9.30
C ASP A 246 -0.04 -8.17 8.81
N GLU A 247 -0.59 -7.52 7.79
CA GLU A 247 -1.90 -7.86 7.22
C GLU A 247 -1.81 -8.89 6.08
N ARG A 248 -0.65 -9.53 5.87
CA ARG A 248 -0.36 -10.37 4.68
C ARG A 248 0.31 -11.68 5.05
N ILE A 249 -0.16 -12.30 6.15
CA ILE A 249 0.31 -13.63 6.56
C ILE A 249 -0.25 -14.69 5.61
N GLU A 250 0.57 -15.18 4.69
CA GLU A 250 0.26 -16.40 3.93
C GLU A 250 0.31 -17.61 4.89
N VAL A 251 -0.79 -18.37 4.95
CA VAL A 251 -0.99 -19.48 5.91
C VAL A 251 -0.74 -20.85 5.26
N ALA A 252 -0.54 -21.87 6.08
CA ALA A 252 -0.57 -23.26 5.65
C ALA A 252 -1.98 -23.70 5.25
N ALA A 253 -2.09 -24.77 4.45
CA ALA A 253 -3.36 -25.32 3.92
C ALA A 253 -4.29 -25.96 4.97
N ASP A 254 -4.01 -25.78 6.26
CA ASP A 254 -4.85 -26.14 7.40
C ASP A 254 -5.19 -24.90 8.26
N ASP A 255 -5.27 -23.74 7.61
CA ASP A 255 -5.65 -22.43 8.15
C ASP A 255 -4.85 -22.04 9.39
N SER A 256 -3.51 -22.17 9.27
CA SER A 256 -2.59 -22.01 10.38
C SER A 256 -1.27 -21.32 10.04
N VAL A 257 -0.63 -20.76 11.06
CA VAL A 257 0.75 -20.25 10.98
C VAL A 257 1.54 -20.68 12.22
N ILE A 258 2.82 -20.98 12.05
CA ILE A 258 3.74 -21.15 13.16
C ILE A 258 4.17 -19.76 13.62
N ALA A 259 3.64 -19.32 14.76
CA ALA A 259 4.14 -18.14 15.43
C ALA A 259 5.49 -18.43 16.09
N THR A 260 6.41 -17.48 16.03
CA THR A 260 7.77 -17.57 16.58
C THR A 260 8.17 -16.26 17.27
N TRP A 261 9.13 -16.36 18.19
CA TRP A 261 9.69 -15.23 18.91
C TRP A 261 11.12 -15.52 19.38
N GLN A 262 11.79 -14.50 19.91
CA GLN A 262 13.03 -14.65 20.68
C GLN A 262 12.72 -14.67 22.18
N ALA A 263 13.45 -15.51 22.91
CA ALA A 263 13.35 -15.63 24.36
C ALA A 263 13.71 -14.31 25.08
N PRO A 264 13.22 -14.10 26.32
CA PRO A 264 13.64 -12.97 27.14
C PRO A 264 15.15 -13.06 27.45
N PRO A 265 15.93 -11.94 27.41
CA PRO A 265 17.38 -12.01 27.56
C PRO A 265 17.90 -12.52 28.92
N SER A 266 17.06 -12.51 29.97
CA SER A 266 17.39 -13.06 31.30
C SER A 266 16.76 -14.44 31.57
N ALA A 267 16.44 -15.20 30.52
CA ALA A 267 15.73 -16.48 30.64
C ALA A 267 16.65 -17.70 30.84
N GLU A 268 16.58 -18.32 32.02
CA GLU A 268 16.80 -19.76 32.18
C GLU A 268 15.48 -20.44 32.59
N GLY A 269 15.17 -21.59 31.99
CA GLY A 269 14.05 -22.45 32.41
C GLY A 269 12.63 -21.85 32.30
N VAL A 270 12.46 -20.72 31.63
CA VAL A 270 11.15 -20.08 31.43
C VAL A 270 10.23 -20.93 30.55
N LYS A 271 8.93 -20.69 30.67
CA LYS A 271 7.88 -21.26 29.81
C LYS A 271 7.03 -20.14 29.22
N TYR A 272 6.23 -20.47 28.22
CA TYR A 272 5.33 -19.54 27.56
C TYR A 272 3.88 -20.02 27.61
N ASN A 273 2.95 -19.09 27.81
CA ASN A 273 1.53 -19.28 27.54
C ASN A 273 1.16 -18.41 26.34
N VAL A 274 0.57 -19.00 25.31
CA VAL A 274 0.26 -18.36 24.03
C VAL A 274 -1.24 -18.27 23.86
N TYR A 275 -1.71 -17.11 23.41
CA TYR A 275 -3.13 -16.81 23.25
C TYR A 275 -3.44 -16.26 21.87
N LEU A 276 -4.66 -16.52 21.39
CA LEU A 276 -5.20 -16.04 20.11
C LEU A 276 -6.66 -15.60 20.29
N GLY A 277 -7.08 -14.58 19.56
CA GLY A 277 -8.49 -14.17 19.49
C GLY A 277 -8.73 -13.19 18.34
N THR A 278 -10.00 -12.92 18.03
CA THR A 278 -10.39 -11.92 17.01
C THR A 278 -10.64 -10.53 17.60
N SER A 279 -10.34 -10.35 18.89
CA SER A 279 -10.38 -9.08 19.62
C SER A 279 -9.20 -9.02 20.59
N GLN A 280 -8.56 -7.85 20.73
CA GLN A 280 -7.45 -7.67 21.67
C GLN A 280 -7.86 -7.94 23.14
N ASN A 281 -9.16 -7.85 23.45
CA ASN A 281 -9.73 -7.97 24.79
C ASN A 281 -10.30 -9.38 25.09
N ASP A 282 -10.46 -10.25 24.08
CA ASP A 282 -10.92 -11.64 24.23
C ASP A 282 -9.90 -12.59 23.58
N LEU A 283 -8.81 -12.84 24.30
CA LEU A 283 -7.72 -13.72 23.90
C LEU A 283 -7.83 -15.06 24.63
N LYS A 284 -7.92 -16.15 23.87
CA LYS A 284 -8.10 -17.51 24.39
C LYS A 284 -6.77 -18.26 24.33
N SER A 285 -6.51 -19.05 25.36
CA SER A 285 -5.29 -19.87 25.46
C SER A 285 -5.27 -20.91 24.34
N VAL A 286 -4.16 -20.97 23.59
CA VAL A 286 -3.92 -21.95 22.50
C VAL A 286 -2.74 -22.87 22.77
N ALA A 287 -1.82 -22.49 23.66
CA ALA A 287 -0.77 -23.36 24.17
C ALA A 287 -0.31 -22.88 25.57
N GLU A 288 -0.06 -23.80 26.50
CA GLU A 288 0.35 -23.46 27.88
C GLU A 288 1.62 -24.21 28.28
N GLY A 289 2.48 -23.53 29.03
CA GLY A 289 3.69 -24.10 29.61
C GLY A 289 4.74 -24.57 28.58
N VAL A 290 4.68 -24.10 27.33
CA VAL A 290 5.61 -24.54 26.26
C VAL A 290 7.03 -23.99 26.51
N THR A 291 8.04 -24.80 26.19
CA THR A 291 9.46 -24.45 26.33
C THR A 291 10.04 -23.80 25.07
N GLU A 292 9.52 -24.18 23.91
CA GLU A 292 9.98 -23.69 22.62
C GLU A 292 9.53 -22.24 22.40
N THR A 293 10.35 -21.46 21.69
CA THR A 293 9.99 -20.08 21.30
C THR A 293 9.11 -20.05 20.03
N SER A 294 8.17 -20.98 19.94
CA SER A 294 7.19 -21.08 18.86
C SER A 294 5.91 -21.79 19.30
N ALA A 295 4.80 -21.49 18.62
CA ALA A 295 3.52 -22.17 18.79
C ALA A 295 2.68 -22.08 17.50
N LYS A 296 1.80 -23.05 17.28
CA LYS A 296 0.88 -23.07 16.14
C LYS A 296 -0.37 -22.25 16.44
N LEU A 297 -0.62 -21.19 15.66
CA LEU A 297 -1.90 -20.47 15.63
C LEU A 297 -2.75 -21.10 14.53
N SER A 298 -3.98 -21.55 14.83
CA SER A 298 -4.85 -22.30 13.90
C SER A 298 -6.28 -21.76 13.92
N GLY A 299 -7.07 -22.09 12.90
CA GLY A 299 -8.44 -21.57 12.77
C GLY A 299 -8.45 -20.12 12.29
N LEU A 300 -7.45 -19.77 11.48
CA LEU A 300 -7.31 -18.46 10.86
C LEU A 300 -8.25 -18.34 9.66
N ASN A 301 -8.53 -17.12 9.21
CA ASN A 301 -9.26 -16.89 7.96
C ASN A 301 -8.93 -15.50 7.38
N THR A 302 -9.41 -15.23 6.17
CA THR A 302 -9.11 -14.03 5.38
C THR A 302 -10.03 -12.84 5.62
N VAL A 303 -11.05 -12.99 6.48
CA VAL A 303 -12.02 -11.95 6.84
C VAL A 303 -11.67 -11.30 8.19
N ASP A 304 -11.25 -12.12 9.16
CA ASP A 304 -11.03 -11.71 10.55
C ASP A 304 -9.74 -10.92 10.79
N SER A 305 -9.77 -10.14 11.88
CA SER A 305 -8.60 -9.49 12.48
C SER A 305 -8.08 -10.34 13.63
N PHE A 306 -6.85 -10.86 13.54
CA PHE A 306 -6.29 -11.72 14.58
C PHE A 306 -5.39 -10.94 15.54
N TYR A 307 -5.54 -11.26 16.81
CA TYR A 307 -4.76 -10.71 17.91
C TYR A 307 -4.12 -11.88 18.67
N TRP A 308 -2.82 -11.84 18.90
CA TRP A 308 -2.10 -12.88 19.65
C TRP A 308 -1.19 -12.30 20.72
N ARG A 309 -0.89 -13.10 21.74
CA ARG A 309 -0.07 -12.70 22.90
C ARG A 309 0.77 -13.88 23.38
N VAL A 310 1.95 -13.60 23.92
CA VAL A 310 2.79 -14.59 24.60
C VAL A 310 3.15 -14.07 25.99
N ASP A 311 2.64 -14.74 27.02
CA ASP A 311 3.01 -14.46 28.40
C ASP A 311 4.22 -15.31 28.79
N VAL A 312 5.15 -14.71 29.54
CA VAL A 312 6.39 -15.35 29.99
C VAL A 312 6.22 -15.83 31.42
N VAL A 313 6.33 -17.13 31.65
CA VAL A 313 6.24 -17.77 32.96
C VAL A 313 7.65 -18.08 33.48
N SER A 314 8.03 -17.46 34.60
CA SER A 314 9.32 -17.66 35.27
C SER A 314 9.09 -17.96 36.75
N GLY A 315 9.42 -19.19 37.17
CA GLY A 315 9.07 -19.69 38.50
C GLY A 315 7.56 -19.69 38.72
N SER A 316 7.10 -18.95 39.72
CA SER A 316 5.66 -18.71 40.00
C SER A 316 5.10 -17.42 39.39
N THR A 317 5.92 -16.62 38.72
CA THR A 317 5.53 -15.31 38.17
C THR A 317 5.18 -15.45 36.69
N THR A 318 4.05 -14.87 36.28
CA THR A 318 3.67 -14.74 34.86
C THR A 318 3.71 -13.27 34.47
N TYR A 319 4.52 -12.93 33.48
CA TYR A 319 4.61 -11.60 32.89
C TYR A 319 3.73 -11.54 31.64
N THR A 320 2.66 -10.75 31.69
CA THR A 320 1.70 -10.62 30.58
C THR A 320 2.35 -9.96 29.37
N GLY A 321 2.24 -10.60 28.21
CA GLY A 321 2.86 -10.14 26.97
C GLY A 321 2.17 -8.92 26.34
N ARG A 322 2.83 -8.37 25.31
CA ARG A 322 2.20 -7.42 24.38
C ARG A 322 1.24 -8.17 23.46
N VAL A 323 0.13 -7.53 23.11
CA VAL A 323 -0.80 -8.04 22.08
C VAL A 323 -0.30 -7.59 20.70
N PHE A 324 -0.23 -8.53 19.77
CA PHE A 324 0.21 -8.31 18.39
C PHE A 324 -0.96 -8.57 17.44
N PHE A 325 -1.24 -7.63 16.54
CA PHE A 325 -2.32 -7.73 15.55
C PHE A 325 -1.76 -8.22 14.19
N PHE A 326 -2.47 -9.11 13.50
CA PHE A 326 -2.18 -9.53 12.12
C PHE A 326 -3.46 -9.89 11.33
N ARG A 327 -3.34 -10.08 10.01
CA ARG A 327 -4.36 -10.67 9.14
C ARG A 327 -3.76 -11.70 8.20
N VAL A 328 -4.58 -12.66 7.78
CA VAL A 328 -4.24 -13.60 6.70
C VAL A 328 -4.25 -12.87 5.36
N ALA A 329 -3.31 -13.23 4.47
CA ALA A 329 -3.25 -12.69 3.13
C ALA A 329 -4.48 -13.09 2.29
N GLN A 330 -5.24 -12.10 1.84
CA GLN A 330 -6.34 -12.26 0.88
C GLN A 330 -6.03 -11.42 -0.35
N LEU A 331 -6.23 -11.98 -1.54
CA LEU A 331 -6.04 -11.25 -2.79
C LEU A 331 -6.91 -9.98 -2.85
N ALA A 332 -6.42 -8.96 -3.55
CA ALA A 332 -7.15 -7.73 -3.82
C ALA A 332 -8.45 -8.00 -4.59
N PHE A 333 -8.40 -8.95 -5.53
CA PHE A 333 -9.48 -9.49 -6.35
C PHE A 333 -8.96 -10.75 -7.06
N PRO A 334 -9.84 -11.63 -7.61
CA PRO A 334 -9.41 -12.78 -8.42
C PRO A 334 -8.56 -12.34 -9.62
N GLY A 335 -7.38 -12.95 -9.79
CA GLY A 335 -6.41 -12.55 -10.82
C GLY A 335 -5.58 -11.31 -10.49
N ALA A 336 -5.57 -10.85 -9.23
CA ALA A 336 -4.54 -9.97 -8.71
C ALA A 336 -3.22 -10.73 -8.55
N GLU A 337 -2.11 -10.18 -9.05
CA GLU A 337 -0.81 -10.86 -9.12
C GLU A 337 0.34 -9.92 -8.72
N GLY A 338 1.57 -10.45 -8.63
CA GLY A 338 2.76 -9.69 -8.28
C GLY A 338 2.86 -9.30 -6.79
N TRP A 339 3.63 -8.26 -6.51
CA TRP A 339 3.93 -7.82 -5.14
C TRP A 339 2.90 -6.83 -4.55
N GLY A 340 2.00 -6.29 -5.38
CA GLY A 340 0.78 -5.59 -4.97
C GLY A 340 -0.45 -6.49 -4.79
N ARG A 341 -0.35 -7.81 -5.01
CA ARG A 341 -1.52 -8.73 -5.05
C ARG A 341 -2.40 -8.75 -3.80
N PHE A 342 -1.82 -8.45 -2.64
CA PHE A 342 -2.49 -8.35 -1.34
C PHE A 342 -2.69 -6.90 -0.87
N ALA A 343 -3.04 -6.00 -1.80
CA ALA A 343 -3.62 -4.71 -1.44
C ALA A 343 -5.03 -4.94 -0.87
N ARG A 344 -5.28 -4.57 0.39
CA ARG A 344 -6.58 -4.81 1.06
C ARG A 344 -7.72 -3.97 0.48
N GLY A 345 -7.42 -2.80 -0.11
CA GLY A 345 -8.43 -1.87 -0.59
C GLY A 345 -9.42 -1.46 0.50
N GLY A 346 -10.65 -1.15 0.12
CA GLY A 346 -11.72 -0.72 1.00
C GLY A 346 -12.41 -1.82 1.82
N ARG A 347 -11.90 -3.07 1.86
CA ARG A 347 -12.58 -4.23 2.48
C ARG A 347 -13.00 -3.97 3.93
N GLY A 348 -14.30 -4.09 4.22
CA GLY A 348 -14.88 -3.78 5.53
C GLY A 348 -14.94 -2.28 5.87
N GLY A 349 -14.82 -1.42 4.86
CA GLY A 349 -14.92 0.03 4.96
C GLY A 349 -16.31 0.58 4.62
N LYS A 350 -16.41 1.91 4.51
CA LYS A 350 -17.62 2.59 4.03
C LYS A 350 -17.72 2.55 2.51
N VAL A 351 -18.94 2.47 1.99
CA VAL A 351 -19.18 2.74 0.57
C VAL A 351 -19.40 4.23 0.36
N ILE A 352 -18.83 4.79 -0.70
CA ILE A 352 -19.02 6.17 -1.13
C ILE A 352 -19.39 6.18 -2.60
N LYS A 353 -20.58 6.69 -2.90
CA LYS A 353 -21.13 6.77 -4.25
C LYS A 353 -20.79 8.11 -4.89
N VAL A 354 -20.14 8.09 -6.05
CA VAL A 354 -19.89 9.27 -6.88
C VAL A 354 -21.12 9.48 -7.76
N THR A 355 -21.85 10.56 -7.49
CA THR A 355 -23.12 10.95 -8.13
C THR A 355 -22.98 12.19 -9.00
N SER A 356 -21.86 12.91 -8.91
CA SER A 356 -21.57 14.12 -9.67
C SER A 356 -20.23 14.03 -10.42
N LEU A 357 -20.19 14.62 -11.62
CA LEU A 357 -18.97 14.79 -12.44
C LEU A 357 -18.18 16.07 -12.07
N GLU A 358 -18.73 16.90 -11.17
CA GLU A 358 -18.09 18.14 -10.73
C GLU A 358 -16.85 17.90 -9.86
N ASP A 359 -15.87 18.80 -9.95
CA ASP A 359 -14.58 18.69 -9.26
C ASP A 359 -14.50 19.50 -7.96
N THR A 360 -15.53 19.41 -7.11
CA THR A 360 -15.59 20.15 -5.82
C THR A 360 -15.20 19.27 -4.63
N THR A 361 -15.09 19.87 -3.44
CA THR A 361 -14.84 19.16 -2.18
C THR A 361 -16.11 18.60 -1.51
N ASP A 362 -17.24 18.61 -2.21
CA ASP A 362 -18.56 18.30 -1.65
C ASP A 362 -18.94 16.82 -1.81
N GLU A 363 -19.85 16.33 -0.98
CA GLU A 363 -20.30 14.93 -1.03
C GLU A 363 -20.95 14.59 -2.38
N GLY A 364 -20.63 13.39 -2.89
CA GLY A 364 -21.03 12.94 -4.24
C GLY A 364 -20.00 13.17 -5.34
N THR A 365 -18.90 13.92 -5.11
CA THR A 365 -17.79 14.05 -6.08
C THR A 365 -16.69 13.01 -5.88
N LEU A 366 -15.95 12.71 -6.96
CA LEU A 366 -14.75 11.88 -6.89
C LEU A 366 -13.65 12.52 -6.02
N ARG A 367 -13.53 13.85 -6.05
CA ARG A 367 -12.55 14.57 -5.22
C ARG A 367 -12.86 14.44 -3.73
N TYR A 368 -14.12 14.53 -3.31
CA TYR A 368 -14.50 14.25 -1.92
C TYR A 368 -14.13 12.81 -1.53
N ALA A 369 -14.57 11.83 -2.34
CA ALA A 369 -14.38 10.41 -2.06
C ALA A 369 -12.90 10.01 -1.91
N LEU A 370 -12.02 10.61 -2.71
CA LEU A 370 -10.58 10.32 -2.67
C LEU A 370 -9.82 11.17 -1.64
N THR A 371 -10.08 12.47 -1.55
CA THR A 371 -9.22 13.41 -0.81
C THR A 371 -9.79 13.92 0.53
N ILE A 372 -11.11 14.05 0.64
CA ILE A 372 -11.77 14.61 1.83
C ILE A 372 -12.18 13.50 2.81
N ALA A 373 -12.87 12.46 2.32
CA ALA A 373 -13.23 11.27 3.09
C ALA A 373 -12.01 10.60 3.74
N LYS A 374 -12.21 9.86 4.83
CA LYS A 374 -11.14 9.28 5.66
C LYS A 374 -11.48 7.86 6.12
N GLY A 375 -10.45 7.04 6.33
CA GLY A 375 -10.59 5.63 6.74
C GLY A 375 -10.98 4.70 5.60
N PRO A 376 -11.08 3.38 5.86
CA PRO A 376 -11.31 2.38 4.82
C PRO A 376 -12.58 2.65 4.02
N ARG A 377 -12.49 2.61 2.68
CA ARG A 377 -13.61 2.96 1.80
C ARG A 377 -13.57 2.34 0.41
N ILE A 378 -14.75 1.99 -0.09
CA ILE A 378 -15.00 1.55 -1.47
C ILE A 378 -15.71 2.68 -2.21
N VAL A 379 -15.14 3.11 -3.33
CA VAL A 379 -15.67 4.20 -4.16
C VAL A 379 -16.27 3.61 -5.44
N VAL A 380 -17.58 3.80 -5.59
CA VAL A 380 -18.40 3.33 -6.73
C VAL A 380 -19.03 4.54 -7.44
N PHE A 381 -19.54 4.33 -8.65
CA PHE A 381 -20.00 5.41 -9.53
C PHE A 381 -21.46 5.21 -9.97
N ASP A 382 -22.33 6.10 -9.52
CA ASP A 382 -23.71 6.25 -10.04
C ASP A 382 -23.75 7.12 -11.31
N VAL A 383 -22.66 7.80 -11.66
CA VAL A 383 -22.55 8.66 -12.84
C VAL A 383 -21.38 8.27 -13.72
N GLY A 384 -21.57 8.31 -15.04
CA GLY A 384 -20.55 8.15 -16.08
C GLY A 384 -20.42 9.42 -16.92
N GLY A 385 -19.27 9.62 -17.57
CA GLY A 385 -18.95 10.82 -18.34
C GLY A 385 -17.53 11.36 -18.08
N VAL A 386 -17.32 12.63 -18.40
CA VAL A 386 -16.03 13.33 -18.24
C VAL A 386 -15.97 14.06 -16.89
N ILE A 387 -14.92 13.83 -16.09
CA ILE A 387 -14.57 14.64 -14.93
C ILE A 387 -13.38 15.53 -15.29
N THR A 388 -13.63 16.84 -15.47
CA THR A 388 -12.57 17.82 -15.77
C THR A 388 -12.02 18.39 -14.46
N THR A 389 -10.82 17.94 -14.09
CA THR A 389 -10.20 18.31 -12.81
C THR A 389 -9.47 19.65 -12.87
N THR A 390 -9.78 20.51 -11.89
CA THR A 390 -9.20 21.83 -11.65
C THR A 390 -7.76 21.77 -11.13
N SER A 391 -7.42 20.68 -10.42
CA SER A 391 -6.13 20.47 -9.75
C SER A 391 -5.84 18.97 -9.56
N ARG A 392 -4.56 18.59 -9.36
CA ARG A 392 -4.14 17.19 -9.15
C ARG A 392 -4.94 16.54 -8.01
N MET A 393 -5.49 15.35 -8.27
CA MET A 393 -6.06 14.48 -7.25
C MET A 393 -4.98 13.52 -6.73
N SER A 394 -4.40 13.86 -5.58
CA SER A 394 -3.35 13.09 -4.91
C SER A 394 -3.89 12.39 -3.67
N VAL A 395 -3.91 11.06 -3.69
CA VAL A 395 -4.32 10.20 -2.56
C VAL A 395 -3.11 9.88 -1.68
N ASN A 396 -3.23 10.08 -0.38
CA ASN A 396 -2.18 9.91 0.63
C ASN A 396 -2.71 9.25 1.93
N ASP A 397 -3.70 8.37 1.75
CA ASP A 397 -4.51 7.74 2.80
C ASP A 397 -4.42 6.21 2.66
N GLN A 398 -5.17 5.44 3.46
CA GLN A 398 -5.10 3.98 3.50
C GLN A 398 -6.44 3.29 3.17
N TYR A 399 -6.35 2.06 2.67
CA TYR A 399 -7.47 1.12 2.51
C TYR A 399 -8.59 1.65 1.59
N ILE A 400 -8.28 1.86 0.30
CA ILE A 400 -9.23 2.43 -0.67
C ILE A 400 -9.38 1.53 -1.89
N THR A 401 -10.62 1.20 -2.25
CA THR A 401 -10.95 0.65 -3.58
C THR A 401 -11.60 1.75 -4.42
N LEU A 402 -11.13 1.96 -5.65
CA LEU A 402 -11.76 2.82 -6.66
C LEU A 402 -12.19 1.95 -7.84
N ALA A 403 -13.49 1.73 -7.97
CA ALA A 403 -14.06 0.77 -8.89
C ALA A 403 -14.69 1.44 -10.13
N GLY A 404 -13.84 1.88 -11.06
CA GLY A 404 -14.26 2.56 -12.30
C GLY A 404 -15.24 1.74 -13.16
N GLN A 405 -15.25 0.41 -13.00
CA GLN A 405 -16.14 -0.51 -13.70
C GLN A 405 -17.62 -0.40 -13.30
N THR A 406 -17.94 0.24 -12.17
CA THR A 406 -19.34 0.42 -11.72
C THR A 406 -20.09 1.50 -12.50
N ALA A 407 -19.36 2.46 -13.06
CA ALA A 407 -19.90 3.64 -13.72
C ALA A 407 -20.79 3.29 -14.93
N PRO A 408 -21.96 3.91 -15.10
CA PRO A 408 -22.86 3.65 -16.22
C PRO A 408 -22.35 4.19 -17.57
N GLY A 409 -23.00 3.78 -18.65
CA GLY A 409 -22.75 4.29 -20.00
C GLY A 409 -21.36 3.91 -20.50
N LYS A 410 -20.52 4.90 -20.81
CA LYS A 410 -19.12 4.67 -21.23
C LYS A 410 -18.11 4.66 -20.07
N GLY A 411 -18.60 4.78 -18.83
CA GLY A 411 -17.78 4.90 -17.63
C GLY A 411 -17.18 6.29 -17.46
N ILE A 412 -16.11 6.40 -16.67
CA ILE A 412 -15.46 7.67 -16.32
C ILE A 412 -14.16 7.90 -17.10
N VAL A 413 -13.94 9.14 -17.51
CA VAL A 413 -12.64 9.64 -17.97
C VAL A 413 -12.26 10.95 -17.27
N ILE A 414 -11.02 11.01 -16.75
CA ILE A 414 -10.46 12.18 -16.09
C ILE A 414 -9.68 13.04 -17.11
N GLN A 415 -9.99 14.34 -17.15
CA GLN A 415 -9.26 15.36 -17.91
C GLN A 415 -8.70 16.46 -17.00
N GLY A 416 -7.85 17.36 -17.54
CA GLY A 416 -7.35 18.53 -16.83
C GLY A 416 -6.03 18.30 -16.10
N ASN A 417 -6.06 17.54 -15.01
CA ASN A 417 -4.94 17.31 -14.10
C ASN A 417 -4.76 15.81 -13.76
N PRO A 418 -3.62 15.42 -13.15
CA PRO A 418 -3.32 14.02 -12.84
C PRO A 418 -4.16 13.45 -11.68
N LEU A 419 -4.38 12.12 -11.69
CA LEU A 419 -4.99 11.33 -10.62
C LEU A 419 -4.03 10.22 -10.19
N GLY A 420 -3.60 10.19 -8.93
CA GLY A 420 -2.69 9.15 -8.45
C GLY A 420 -2.39 9.20 -6.96
N LEU A 421 -1.46 8.34 -6.53
CA LEU A 421 -1.07 8.17 -5.13
C LEU A 421 0.23 8.92 -4.82
N THR A 422 0.37 9.40 -3.59
CA THR A 422 1.60 9.98 -3.04
C THR A 422 1.74 9.60 -1.56
N GLY A 423 2.45 8.51 -1.30
CA GLY A 423 2.52 7.90 0.03
C GLY A 423 1.16 7.41 0.51
N ALA A 424 0.52 6.51 -0.26
CA ALA A 424 -0.68 5.79 0.14
C ALA A 424 -0.38 4.30 0.38
N SER A 425 -1.31 3.58 1.02
CA SER A 425 -1.21 2.11 1.12
C SER A 425 -2.55 1.39 1.06
N ASP A 426 -2.52 0.12 0.65
CA ASP A 426 -3.70 -0.71 0.50
C ASP A 426 -4.73 -0.10 -0.45
N ILE A 427 -4.25 0.27 -1.64
CA ILE A 427 -5.05 0.93 -2.67
C ILE A 427 -5.27 0.01 -3.87
N ILE A 428 -6.53 -0.17 -4.25
CA ILE A 428 -6.97 -0.88 -5.45
C ILE A 428 -7.64 0.14 -6.38
N PHE A 429 -7.04 0.48 -7.52
CA PHE A 429 -7.75 1.21 -8.59
C PHE A 429 -7.99 0.27 -9.78
N ARG A 430 -9.23 0.22 -10.29
CA ARG A 430 -9.57 -0.58 -11.48
C ARG A 430 -10.37 0.23 -12.50
N HIS A 431 -10.17 -0.06 -13.78
CA HIS A 431 -10.94 0.47 -14.93
C HIS A 431 -11.05 2.01 -15.04
N MET A 432 -10.12 2.76 -14.44
CA MET A 432 -10.08 4.22 -14.55
C MET A 432 -9.40 4.67 -15.85
N ARG A 433 -9.93 5.72 -16.49
CA ARG A 433 -9.29 6.41 -17.62
C ARG A 433 -8.77 7.77 -17.22
N VAL A 434 -7.52 8.08 -17.55
CA VAL A 434 -6.90 9.39 -17.30
C VAL A 434 -6.25 9.86 -18.59
N ARG A 435 -6.89 10.83 -19.26
CA ARG A 435 -6.41 11.46 -20.51
C ARG A 435 -6.39 12.98 -20.35
N PRO A 436 -5.42 13.55 -19.60
CA PRO A 436 -5.46 14.95 -19.16
C PRO A 436 -5.45 15.97 -20.31
N GLY A 437 -4.73 15.65 -21.39
CA GLY A 437 -4.59 16.52 -22.56
C GLY A 437 -3.91 17.84 -22.23
N LYS A 438 -4.20 18.87 -23.02
CA LYS A 438 -3.70 20.25 -22.80
C LYS A 438 -4.65 21.11 -21.97
N VAL A 439 -5.65 20.51 -21.30
CA VAL A 439 -6.81 21.21 -20.70
C VAL A 439 -6.41 22.16 -19.56
N SER A 440 -5.41 21.83 -18.74
CA SER A 440 -4.88 22.73 -17.70
C SER A 440 -3.85 23.75 -18.21
N GLY A 441 -3.41 23.65 -19.48
CA GLY A 441 -2.32 24.47 -20.02
C GLY A 441 -0.96 24.25 -19.33
N GLN A 442 -0.79 23.19 -18.54
CA GLN A 442 0.43 22.88 -17.80
C GLN A 442 1.08 21.58 -18.28
N THR A 443 2.40 21.46 -18.11
CA THR A 443 3.10 20.19 -18.22
C THR A 443 2.77 19.30 -17.02
N ILE A 444 2.17 18.14 -17.31
CA ILE A 444 1.54 17.23 -16.36
C ILE A 444 1.75 15.75 -16.70
N ASP A 445 1.75 14.94 -15.66
CA ASP A 445 1.76 13.47 -15.66
C ASP A 445 0.34 12.89 -15.92
N GLY A 446 0.23 11.56 -15.98
CA GLY A 446 -1.06 10.85 -16.00
C GLY A 446 -1.49 10.33 -14.63
N MET A 447 -1.01 9.13 -14.29
CA MET A 447 -1.25 8.46 -13.00
C MET A 447 0.05 8.12 -12.28
N GLY A 448 -0.03 7.64 -11.04
CA GLY A 448 1.17 7.19 -10.33
C GLY A 448 0.92 6.54 -8.97
N MET A 449 1.99 5.92 -8.46
CA MET A 449 2.06 5.25 -7.15
C MET A 449 3.25 5.76 -6.32
N GLN A 450 3.61 7.04 -6.45
CA GLN A 450 4.80 7.61 -5.80
C GLN A 450 4.81 7.31 -4.29
N GLY A 451 5.93 6.80 -3.76
CA GLY A 451 6.07 6.55 -2.32
C GLY A 451 5.11 5.52 -1.70
N SER A 452 4.33 4.81 -2.51
CA SER A 452 3.16 4.03 -2.03
C SER A 452 3.49 2.53 -1.86
N ASN A 453 2.78 1.85 -0.94
CA ASN A 453 3.06 0.45 -0.57
C ASN A 453 1.79 -0.42 -0.53
N HIS A 454 1.88 -1.66 -1.02
CA HIS A 454 0.76 -2.60 -1.22
C HIS A 454 -0.39 -1.94 -2.00
N CYS A 455 -0.08 -1.50 -3.23
CA CYS A 455 -1.04 -0.88 -4.13
C CYS A 455 -1.09 -1.63 -5.46
N ILE A 456 -2.28 -1.70 -6.07
CA ILE A 456 -2.52 -2.36 -7.35
C ILE A 456 -3.39 -1.49 -8.27
N PHE A 457 -2.88 -1.24 -9.49
CA PHE A 457 -3.64 -0.68 -10.59
C PHE A 457 -3.85 -1.78 -11.64
N ASP A 458 -5.11 -2.13 -11.88
CA ASP A 458 -5.53 -3.15 -12.85
C ASP A 458 -6.43 -2.51 -13.92
N ARG A 459 -6.17 -2.80 -15.19
CA ARG A 459 -7.02 -2.39 -16.32
C ARG A 459 -7.35 -0.88 -16.35
N CYS A 460 -6.44 -0.02 -15.90
CA CYS A 460 -6.55 1.43 -16.09
C CYS A 460 -5.96 1.84 -17.46
N SER A 461 -6.45 2.94 -18.04
CA SER A 461 -5.93 3.51 -19.29
C SER A 461 -5.41 4.93 -19.09
N MET A 462 -4.17 5.15 -19.48
CA MET A 462 -3.48 6.45 -19.42
C MET A 462 -3.09 6.91 -20.82
N GLY A 463 -3.19 8.21 -21.08
CA GLY A 463 -2.73 8.79 -22.34
C GLY A 463 -2.80 10.31 -22.37
N TRP A 464 -2.36 10.90 -23.49
CA TRP A 464 -2.39 12.35 -23.74
C TRP A 464 -1.77 13.21 -22.63
N THR A 465 -0.70 12.72 -22.00
CA THR A 465 0.10 13.44 -21.01
C THR A 465 1.19 14.27 -21.69
N ILE A 466 1.83 15.20 -20.96
CA ILE A 466 2.89 16.05 -21.50
C ILE A 466 4.26 15.71 -20.90
N ASP A 467 4.28 15.24 -19.65
CA ASP A 467 5.40 14.51 -19.06
C ASP A 467 5.06 13.00 -19.05
N GLU A 468 5.48 12.25 -18.03
CA GLU A 468 5.34 10.79 -17.94
C GLU A 468 3.88 10.33 -17.69
N ALA A 469 3.37 9.36 -18.45
CA ALA A 469 1.99 8.88 -18.29
C ALA A 469 1.76 8.04 -17.02
N PHE A 470 2.78 7.33 -16.53
CA PHE A 470 2.77 6.66 -15.22
C PHE A 470 4.07 6.88 -14.44
N SER A 471 4.00 7.06 -13.12
CA SER A 471 5.19 7.17 -12.26
C SER A 471 5.05 6.43 -10.92
N SER A 472 6.01 5.56 -10.57
CA SER A 472 6.07 4.86 -9.27
C SER A 472 7.40 5.04 -8.53
N ARG A 473 8.08 6.17 -8.75
CA ARG A 473 9.33 6.51 -8.04
C ARG A 473 9.16 6.38 -6.51
N SER A 474 10.12 5.72 -5.88
CA SER A 474 10.16 5.44 -4.43
C SER A 474 8.95 4.66 -3.87
N ALA A 475 8.16 3.98 -4.71
CA ALA A 475 7.17 3.01 -4.25
C ALA A 475 7.85 1.84 -3.51
N TRP A 476 7.06 1.06 -2.79
CA TRP A 476 7.50 -0.13 -2.06
C TRP A 476 7.03 -1.39 -2.80
N ASN A 477 6.07 -2.14 -2.27
CA ASN A 477 5.52 -3.36 -2.87
C ASN A 477 4.30 -3.00 -3.73
N ILE A 478 4.38 -3.08 -5.06
CA ILE A 478 3.27 -2.66 -5.94
C ILE A 478 3.06 -3.57 -7.15
N THR A 479 1.86 -3.53 -7.71
CA THR A 479 1.52 -4.15 -9.00
C THR A 479 0.87 -3.13 -9.95
N PHE A 480 1.38 -3.06 -11.17
CA PHE A 480 0.77 -2.37 -12.30
C PHE A 480 0.52 -3.42 -13.39
N GLN A 481 -0.72 -3.92 -13.46
CA GLN A 481 -1.08 -5.06 -14.31
C GLN A 481 -2.19 -4.77 -15.32
N ARG A 482 -2.09 -5.33 -16.52
CA ARG A 482 -3.15 -5.24 -17.56
C ARG A 482 -3.59 -3.80 -17.87
N ASN A 483 -2.77 -2.79 -17.62
CA ASN A 483 -3.07 -1.40 -17.93
C ASN A 483 -2.71 -1.08 -19.39
N MET A 484 -3.25 0.03 -19.90
CA MET A 484 -2.83 0.60 -21.18
C MET A 484 -2.19 1.97 -20.96
N ILE A 485 -1.03 2.20 -21.58
CA ILE A 485 -0.44 3.53 -21.75
C ILE A 485 -0.37 3.79 -23.25
N SER A 486 -1.03 4.85 -23.73
CA SER A 486 -1.06 5.16 -25.16
C SER A 486 -1.01 6.65 -25.46
N GLU A 487 -0.29 7.02 -26.52
CA GLU A 487 -0.19 8.40 -27.01
C GLU A 487 0.13 9.47 -25.93
N PRO A 488 1.19 9.32 -25.11
CA PRO A 488 1.75 10.47 -24.41
C PRO A 488 2.20 11.52 -25.46
N LEU A 489 1.75 12.76 -25.32
CA LEU A 489 1.84 13.78 -26.38
C LEU A 489 3.30 14.18 -26.61
N ASN A 490 3.75 14.12 -27.86
CA ASN A 490 5.17 14.08 -28.15
C ASN A 490 5.84 15.46 -28.12
N VAL A 491 5.54 16.34 -29.08
CA VAL A 491 6.05 17.72 -29.15
C VAL A 491 4.99 18.69 -28.61
N ALA A 492 4.61 18.46 -27.34
CA ALA A 492 3.45 19.08 -26.72
C ALA A 492 3.72 20.38 -25.92
N GLY A 493 4.96 20.85 -25.88
CA GLY A 493 5.36 22.07 -25.16
C GLY A 493 5.77 21.86 -23.70
N HIS A 494 6.60 20.84 -23.43
CA HIS A 494 7.07 20.52 -22.07
C HIS A 494 7.94 21.63 -21.45
N LYS A 495 7.48 22.22 -20.33
CA LYS A 495 8.03 23.43 -19.69
C LYS A 495 9.54 23.42 -19.36
N ASN A 496 10.13 22.24 -19.12
CA ASN A 496 11.55 22.11 -18.79
C ASN A 496 12.48 21.96 -20.01
N TYR A 497 11.95 21.91 -21.25
CA TYR A 497 12.75 21.65 -22.45
C TYR A 497 12.55 22.73 -23.53
N PRO A 498 13.49 22.86 -24.50
CA PRO A 498 13.30 23.75 -25.64
C PRO A 498 12.03 23.42 -26.45
N ASN A 499 11.39 24.44 -27.01
CA ASN A 499 10.27 24.24 -27.94
C ASN A 499 10.70 23.34 -29.13
N GLY A 500 9.82 22.43 -29.56
CA GLY A 500 10.16 21.40 -30.55
C GLY A 500 10.74 20.10 -29.96
N THR A 501 11.00 20.02 -28.65
CA THR A 501 11.50 18.80 -28.00
C THR A 501 10.43 17.70 -27.97
N ALA A 502 10.82 16.49 -28.39
CA ALA A 502 10.00 15.28 -28.36
C ALA A 502 10.12 14.56 -27.00
N HIS A 503 9.03 14.51 -26.23
CA HIS A 503 8.99 14.03 -24.83
C HIS A 503 7.77 13.14 -24.54
N GLY A 504 7.14 12.55 -25.56
CA GLY A 504 6.00 11.64 -25.36
C GLY A 504 6.41 10.35 -24.64
N TYR A 505 6.40 10.33 -23.31
CA TYR A 505 7.02 9.28 -22.50
C TYR A 505 6.01 8.44 -21.72
N SER A 506 6.19 7.11 -21.75
CA SER A 506 5.21 6.17 -21.15
C SER A 506 5.30 6.16 -19.64
N ALA A 507 6.43 5.74 -19.06
CA ALA A 507 6.52 5.56 -17.61
C ALA A 507 7.93 5.72 -17.02
N THR A 508 7.99 6.20 -15.77
CA THR A 508 9.16 5.99 -14.90
C THR A 508 8.80 5.13 -13.68
N ILE A 509 9.36 3.93 -13.63
CA ILE A 509 9.01 2.91 -12.64
C ILE A 509 10.06 2.75 -11.54
N GLY A 510 9.56 2.56 -10.33
CA GLY A 510 10.30 2.22 -9.12
C GLY A 510 9.44 1.34 -8.20
N GLY A 511 10.06 0.79 -7.17
CA GLY A 511 9.45 -0.16 -6.24
C GLY A 511 10.54 -0.88 -5.46
N ASP A 512 10.43 -0.97 -4.12
CA ASP A 512 11.28 -1.89 -3.33
C ASP A 512 11.09 -3.34 -3.81
N VAL A 513 9.84 -3.71 -4.14
CA VAL A 513 9.54 -4.70 -5.18
C VAL A 513 8.35 -4.24 -6.04
N GLY A 514 8.58 -3.89 -7.30
CA GLY A 514 7.55 -3.44 -8.23
C GLY A 514 7.29 -4.44 -9.36
N SER A 515 6.05 -4.93 -9.48
CA SER A 515 5.59 -5.81 -10.57
C SER A 515 4.87 -5.03 -11.67
N PHE A 516 5.39 -5.09 -12.90
CA PHE A 516 4.87 -4.41 -14.09
C PHE A 516 4.64 -5.45 -15.17
N HIS A 517 3.40 -5.96 -15.28
CA HIS A 517 3.11 -7.08 -16.17
C HIS A 517 1.84 -6.99 -17.00
N HIS A 518 1.86 -7.62 -18.17
CA HIS A 518 0.70 -7.71 -19.08
C HIS A 518 0.13 -6.34 -19.53
N ASN A 519 0.92 -5.26 -19.47
CA ASN A 519 0.48 -3.94 -19.89
C ASN A 519 0.71 -3.74 -21.41
N LEU A 520 -0.15 -2.95 -22.06
CA LEU A 520 0.07 -2.47 -23.43
C LEU A 520 0.59 -1.03 -23.41
N LEU A 521 1.78 -0.82 -23.98
CA LEU A 521 2.43 0.49 -24.06
C LEU A 521 2.66 0.85 -25.52
N ALA A 522 1.89 1.80 -26.05
CA ALA A 522 1.77 1.99 -27.49
C ALA A 522 1.89 3.45 -27.92
N HIS A 523 2.62 3.69 -29.02
CA HIS A 523 2.77 5.02 -29.63
C HIS A 523 3.34 6.08 -28.66
N ALA A 524 4.50 5.78 -28.08
CA ALA A 524 5.30 6.72 -27.27
C ALA A 524 6.66 6.99 -27.91
N GLU A 525 7.18 8.21 -27.80
CA GLU A 525 8.54 8.56 -28.24
C GLU A 525 9.61 7.82 -27.44
N GLY A 526 9.34 7.51 -26.17
CA GLY A 526 10.32 6.89 -25.32
C GLY A 526 9.83 6.44 -23.96
N ARG A 527 10.79 5.97 -23.15
CA ARG A 527 10.57 5.45 -21.80
C ARG A 527 9.40 4.47 -21.78
N SER A 528 9.47 3.41 -22.59
CA SER A 528 8.51 2.30 -22.52
C SER A 528 8.44 1.83 -21.07
N TRP A 529 9.59 1.52 -20.50
CA TRP A 529 9.84 1.72 -19.07
C TRP A 529 11.13 2.52 -18.91
N SER A 530 11.15 3.53 -18.05
CA SER A 530 12.41 4.08 -17.55
C SER A 530 12.56 3.66 -16.09
N MET A 531 13.62 2.93 -15.77
CA MET A 531 13.84 2.39 -14.44
C MET A 531 14.48 3.47 -13.57
N GLY A 532 13.73 3.92 -12.57
CA GLY A 532 14.13 4.91 -11.59
C GLY A 532 14.17 4.31 -10.19
N GLY A 533 14.97 3.25 -10.01
CA GLY A 533 15.06 2.50 -8.75
C GLY A 533 15.50 3.34 -7.55
N GLY A 534 16.24 4.43 -7.80
CA GLY A 534 16.68 5.38 -6.79
C GLY A 534 17.80 4.80 -5.90
N VAL A 535 17.87 5.31 -4.66
CA VAL A 535 18.86 4.87 -3.66
C VAL A 535 18.22 4.58 -2.31
N ASP A 536 18.87 3.71 -1.54
CA ASP A 536 18.49 3.33 -0.19
C ASP A 536 19.02 4.29 0.88
N ASP A 537 18.81 3.95 2.15
CA ASP A 537 19.20 4.81 3.26
C ASP A 537 20.72 4.96 3.44
N ASN A 538 21.54 4.15 2.74
CA ASN A 538 23.01 4.27 2.67
C ASN A 538 23.48 4.99 1.39
N ALA A 539 22.55 5.55 0.61
CA ALA A 539 22.77 6.10 -0.73
C ALA A 539 23.26 5.05 -1.76
N ALA A 540 23.01 3.75 -1.53
CA ALA A 540 23.31 2.70 -2.49
C ALA A 540 22.13 2.43 -3.43
N PHE A 541 22.37 1.95 -4.66
CA PHE A 541 21.32 1.62 -5.63
C PHE A 541 20.18 0.79 -5.02
N ALA A 542 18.94 1.21 -5.28
CA ALA A 542 17.72 0.62 -4.75
C ALA A 542 16.76 0.14 -5.85
N GLY A 543 15.67 -0.47 -5.40
CA GLY A 543 14.55 -0.95 -6.21
C GLY A 543 14.76 -2.32 -6.84
N GLN A 544 13.75 -3.17 -6.75
CA GLN A 544 13.72 -4.49 -7.36
C GLN A 544 12.52 -4.53 -8.31
N LEU A 545 12.77 -4.66 -9.62
CA LEU A 545 11.74 -4.48 -10.65
C LEU A 545 11.49 -5.79 -11.39
N ASP A 546 10.22 -6.18 -11.47
CA ASP A 546 9.76 -7.29 -12.30
C ASP A 546 8.98 -6.72 -13.48
N ILE A 547 9.55 -6.83 -14.68
CA ILE A 547 9.01 -6.27 -15.91
C ILE A 547 8.74 -7.45 -16.84
N ARG A 548 7.50 -7.97 -16.82
CA ARG A 548 7.14 -9.24 -17.48
C ARG A 548 5.99 -9.14 -18.48
N ASN A 549 6.10 -9.83 -19.61
CA ASN A 549 4.97 -10.08 -20.52
C ASN A 549 4.22 -8.81 -20.97
N ASN A 550 4.89 -7.65 -20.97
CA ASN A 550 4.31 -6.41 -21.48
C ASN A 550 4.44 -6.37 -23.01
N VAL A 551 3.48 -5.75 -23.68
CA VAL A 551 3.55 -5.45 -25.11
C VAL A 551 3.95 -4.00 -25.29
N VAL A 552 4.97 -3.74 -26.10
CA VAL A 552 5.42 -2.39 -26.45
C VAL A 552 5.33 -2.19 -27.95
N TYR A 553 4.59 -1.19 -28.42
CA TYR A 553 4.35 -0.94 -29.85
C TYR A 553 4.65 0.49 -30.28
N ASN A 554 5.19 0.66 -31.50
CA ASN A 554 5.46 1.96 -32.13
C ASN A 554 6.26 2.92 -31.24
N PHE A 555 7.26 2.40 -30.53
CA PHE A 555 8.20 3.20 -29.73
C PHE A 555 9.10 4.05 -30.63
N GLY A 556 9.45 5.26 -30.20
CA GLY A 556 10.28 6.21 -30.94
C GLY A 556 11.80 6.08 -30.66
N GLY A 557 12.44 7.20 -30.33
CA GLY A 557 13.88 7.32 -30.11
C GLY A 557 14.45 6.65 -28.86
N ARG A 558 13.60 6.17 -27.93
CA ARG A 558 13.97 5.36 -26.75
C ARG A 558 13.03 4.15 -26.61
N ALA A 559 13.54 3.04 -26.07
CA ALA A 559 12.76 1.85 -25.69
C ALA A 559 12.63 1.80 -24.15
N THR A 560 12.96 0.67 -23.51
CA THR A 560 13.19 0.62 -22.06
C THR A 560 14.62 1.02 -21.70
N ASP A 561 14.78 1.87 -20.68
CA ASP A 561 16.08 2.37 -20.21
C ASP A 561 16.12 2.69 -18.69
N GLY A 562 17.15 3.42 -18.22
CA GLY A 562 17.42 3.66 -16.80
C GLY A 562 18.08 2.48 -16.08
N GLY A 563 17.93 2.42 -14.75
CA GLY A 563 18.42 1.30 -13.94
C GLY A 563 17.83 1.18 -12.53
N ALA A 564 18.02 -0.01 -11.93
CA ALA A 564 17.63 -0.34 -10.56
C ALA A 564 18.53 -1.45 -9.99
N LYS A 565 18.46 -1.72 -8.67
CA LYS A 565 19.34 -2.67 -7.96
C LYS A 565 19.27 -4.08 -8.53
N LYS A 566 18.05 -4.58 -8.77
CA LYS A 566 17.76 -5.90 -9.36
C LYS A 566 16.60 -5.77 -10.34
N VAL A 567 16.70 -6.37 -11.52
CA VAL A 567 15.65 -6.32 -12.55
C VAL A 567 15.45 -7.68 -13.19
N ASN A 568 14.24 -8.23 -13.09
CA ASN A 568 13.77 -9.31 -13.95
C ASN A 568 13.10 -8.69 -15.19
N PHE A 569 13.61 -8.96 -16.40
CA PHE A 569 13.04 -8.46 -17.66
C PHE A 569 12.69 -9.67 -18.55
N VAL A 570 11.46 -10.17 -18.40
CA VAL A 570 11.09 -11.54 -18.80
C VAL A 570 9.89 -11.58 -19.75
N GLY A 571 10.00 -12.26 -20.89
CA GLY A 571 8.84 -12.58 -21.72
C GLY A 571 8.14 -11.39 -22.38
N ASN A 572 8.76 -10.21 -22.43
CA ASN A 572 8.15 -9.01 -23.04
C ASN A 572 8.18 -9.07 -24.58
N TYR A 573 7.22 -8.42 -25.23
CA TYR A 573 7.06 -8.42 -26.69
C TYR A 573 7.14 -7.00 -27.23
N TYR A 574 8.22 -6.69 -27.95
CA TYR A 574 8.45 -5.38 -28.55
C TYR A 574 8.15 -5.45 -30.05
N LYS A 575 7.21 -4.64 -30.53
CA LYS A 575 6.79 -4.63 -31.93
C LYS A 575 7.12 -3.28 -32.57
N HIS A 576 7.92 -3.32 -33.64
CA HIS A 576 8.17 -2.12 -34.46
C HIS A 576 6.87 -1.60 -35.05
N GLY A 577 6.67 -0.28 -34.94
CA GLY A 577 5.64 0.44 -35.69
C GLY A 577 6.27 1.49 -36.62
N PRO A 578 5.44 2.26 -37.34
CA PRO A 578 5.89 3.29 -38.28
C PRO A 578 6.86 4.38 -37.76
N ALA A 579 7.04 4.53 -36.44
CA ALA A 579 8.02 5.43 -35.81
C ALA A 579 9.27 4.73 -35.26
N SER A 580 9.32 3.39 -35.27
CA SER A 580 10.34 2.59 -34.59
C SER A 580 11.62 2.42 -35.40
N THR A 581 12.76 2.46 -34.69
CA THR A 581 14.10 2.33 -35.29
C THR A 581 15.12 1.57 -34.41
N LEU A 582 14.80 1.28 -33.14
CA LEU A 582 15.72 0.62 -32.22
C LEU A 582 15.60 -0.91 -32.28
N THR A 583 16.73 -1.59 -32.27
CA THR A 583 16.87 -3.05 -32.46
C THR A 583 17.08 -3.82 -31.14
N TYR A 584 16.69 -3.21 -30.02
CA TYR A 584 16.80 -3.75 -28.67
C TYR A 584 15.57 -3.36 -27.82
N ALA A 585 15.26 -4.15 -26.79
CA ALA A 585 14.16 -3.87 -25.87
C ALA A 585 14.61 -3.06 -24.64
N LEU A 586 15.73 -3.46 -24.02
CA LEU A 586 16.30 -2.86 -22.81
C LEU A 586 17.73 -2.34 -23.05
N ARG A 587 17.96 -1.07 -22.67
CA ARG A 587 19.27 -0.44 -22.48
C ARG A 587 19.49 -0.18 -20.99
N ALA A 588 20.18 -1.08 -20.30
CA ALA A 588 20.53 -0.92 -18.89
C ALA A 588 21.61 0.17 -18.74
N GLN A 589 21.27 1.31 -18.14
CA GLN A 589 22.18 2.46 -18.03
C GLN A 589 23.05 2.41 -16.78
N TYR A 590 24.36 2.49 -16.99
CA TYR A 590 25.39 2.65 -15.96
C TYR A 590 26.06 4.01 -16.19
N GLU A 591 25.45 5.06 -15.62
CA GLU A 591 25.80 6.46 -15.89
C GLU A 591 26.43 7.21 -14.70
N ASP A 592 26.45 6.61 -13.52
CA ASP A 592 27.13 7.11 -12.32
C ASP A 592 27.77 5.99 -11.50
N ASN A 593 28.70 6.38 -10.60
CA ASN A 593 29.43 5.47 -9.72
C ASN A 593 28.89 5.52 -8.27
N MET A 594 27.55 5.51 -8.10
CA MET A 594 26.96 5.41 -6.76
C MET A 594 27.21 4.03 -6.12
N PRO A 595 27.20 3.94 -4.77
CA PRO A 595 27.35 2.67 -4.05
C PRO A 595 26.33 1.60 -4.43
N GLY A 596 26.68 0.33 -4.18
CA GLY A 596 25.82 -0.81 -4.48
C GLY A 596 26.06 -1.41 -5.87
N MET A 597 25.02 -2.02 -6.44
CA MET A 597 25.07 -2.70 -7.73
C MET A 597 23.73 -2.53 -8.45
N GLN A 598 23.76 -2.51 -9.79
CA GLN A 598 22.57 -2.67 -10.64
C GLN A 598 22.72 -4.01 -11.39
N GLN A 599 21.72 -4.89 -11.33
CA GLN A 599 21.82 -6.26 -11.82
C GLN A 599 20.57 -6.70 -12.57
N TYR A 600 20.74 -7.46 -13.66
CA TYR A 600 19.70 -7.74 -14.65
C TYR A 600 19.59 -9.24 -14.96
N TYR A 601 18.36 -9.76 -15.03
CA TYR A 601 18.01 -11.06 -15.57
C TYR A 601 17.14 -10.81 -16.80
N CYS A 602 17.56 -11.29 -17.97
CA CYS A 602 16.87 -11.04 -19.23
C CYS A 602 16.63 -12.35 -19.97
N ALA A 603 15.36 -12.73 -20.14
CA ALA A 603 14.93 -14.05 -20.62
C ALA A 603 13.63 -13.96 -21.45
N GLY A 604 13.51 -14.75 -22.53
CA GLY A 604 12.23 -14.97 -23.21
C GLY A 604 11.61 -13.77 -23.96
N ASN A 605 12.32 -12.65 -24.12
CA ASN A 605 11.78 -11.46 -24.78
C ASN A 605 11.89 -11.58 -26.31
N SER A 606 10.89 -11.07 -27.04
CA SER A 606 10.88 -11.06 -28.51
C SER A 606 10.81 -9.63 -29.08
N MET A 607 11.47 -9.44 -30.23
CA MET A 607 11.22 -8.35 -31.16
C MET A 607 11.22 -8.89 -32.60
N PRO A 608 10.04 -9.19 -33.18
CA PRO A 608 9.93 -9.83 -34.49
C PRO A 608 10.75 -9.13 -35.58
N GLY A 609 11.55 -9.90 -36.31
CA GLY A 609 12.51 -9.41 -37.31
C GLY A 609 13.92 -9.13 -36.78
N PHE A 610 14.13 -9.17 -35.45
CA PHE A 610 15.41 -8.88 -34.81
C PHE A 610 15.88 -9.96 -33.83
N PHE A 611 15.00 -10.42 -32.94
CA PHE A 611 15.25 -11.54 -32.02
C PHE A 611 13.92 -12.15 -31.54
N ASP A 612 13.95 -13.39 -31.09
CA ASP A 612 12.82 -14.07 -30.45
C ASP A 612 13.16 -14.49 -29.01
N GLN A 613 12.19 -15.09 -28.34
CA GLN A 613 12.29 -15.53 -26.94
C GLN A 613 13.37 -16.59 -26.68
N ASP A 614 13.69 -17.40 -27.68
CA ASP A 614 14.63 -18.53 -27.59
C ASP A 614 16.05 -18.12 -28.05
N SER A 615 16.17 -16.95 -28.69
CA SER A 615 17.42 -16.27 -29.03
C SER A 615 18.23 -15.86 -27.80
N VAL A 616 19.55 -15.74 -27.95
CA VAL A 616 20.45 -15.19 -26.91
C VAL A 616 20.03 -13.77 -26.56
N GLN A 617 19.72 -13.53 -25.27
CA GLN A 617 19.00 -12.34 -24.82
C GLN A 617 19.91 -11.14 -24.46
N TYR A 618 21.21 -11.37 -24.21
CA TYR A 618 22.18 -10.31 -23.91
C TYR A 618 23.59 -10.67 -24.42
N PRO A 619 24.49 -9.70 -24.65
CA PRO A 619 25.83 -9.94 -25.18
C PRO A 619 26.69 -10.86 -24.31
N SER A 620 27.62 -11.59 -24.94
CA SER A 620 28.59 -12.43 -24.23
C SER A 620 29.51 -11.62 -23.30
N GLY A 621 30.09 -12.28 -22.29
CA GLY A 621 30.86 -11.61 -21.25
C GLY A 621 29.91 -11.10 -20.16
N ASP A 622 29.94 -9.81 -19.86
CA ASP A 622 29.05 -9.19 -18.87
C ASP A 622 27.83 -8.49 -19.48
N GLY A 623 27.64 -8.52 -20.80
CA GLY A 623 26.54 -7.87 -21.50
C GLY A 623 26.75 -6.40 -21.89
N THR A 624 27.95 -5.84 -21.65
CA THR A 624 28.31 -4.48 -22.10
C THR A 624 28.39 -4.41 -23.64
N ALA A 625 27.75 -3.40 -24.25
CA ALA A 625 27.75 -3.21 -25.71
C ALA A 625 27.55 -1.74 -26.10
N THR A 626 27.02 -1.48 -27.30
CA THR A 626 26.65 -0.14 -27.79
C THR A 626 25.29 -0.18 -28.50
N LYS A 627 24.70 1.00 -28.74
CA LYS A 627 23.35 1.19 -29.33
C LYS A 627 23.07 0.44 -30.64
N ASN A 628 24.12 0.09 -31.40
CA ASN A 628 24.00 -0.60 -32.69
C ASN A 628 23.85 -2.15 -32.57
N THR A 629 23.61 -2.67 -31.37
CA THR A 629 23.36 -4.09 -31.15
C THR A 629 21.94 -4.51 -31.57
N THR A 630 21.80 -5.75 -32.03
CA THR A 630 20.51 -6.39 -32.35
C THR A 630 20.30 -7.54 -31.37
N ILE A 631 19.80 -7.23 -30.18
CA ILE A 631 19.65 -8.17 -29.06
C ILE A 631 18.67 -7.60 -28.02
N ALA A 632 18.04 -8.45 -27.20
CA ALA A 632 16.98 -8.01 -26.29
C ALA A 632 17.46 -6.98 -25.24
N CYS A 633 18.57 -7.27 -24.56
CA CYS A 633 19.08 -6.48 -23.45
C CYS A 633 20.59 -6.22 -23.58
N TRP A 634 21.06 -5.02 -23.24
CA TRP A 634 22.50 -4.71 -23.16
C TRP A 634 22.80 -3.65 -22.10
N ALA A 635 24.05 -3.61 -21.63
CA ALA A 635 24.55 -2.61 -20.69
C ALA A 635 25.27 -1.46 -21.40
N ASP A 636 24.82 -0.24 -21.11
CA ASP A 636 25.32 1.04 -21.62
C ASP A 636 26.14 1.72 -20.51
N VAL A 637 27.47 1.58 -20.59
CA VAL A 637 28.41 2.05 -19.55
C VAL A 637 29.09 3.33 -20.02
N SER A 638 28.85 4.44 -19.32
CA SER A 638 29.31 5.77 -19.73
C SER A 638 30.25 6.48 -18.74
N PHE A 639 30.80 5.76 -17.75
CA PHE A 639 31.77 6.30 -16.79
C PHE A 639 33.01 5.41 -16.64
N ASP A 640 34.09 6.01 -16.11
CA ASP A 640 35.40 5.39 -15.89
C ASP A 640 35.84 5.60 -14.42
N PRO A 641 36.37 4.58 -13.71
CA PRO A 641 36.46 3.19 -14.12
C PRO A 641 35.08 2.52 -14.21
N ALA A 642 34.88 1.69 -15.24
CA ALA A 642 33.66 0.92 -15.44
C ALA A 642 33.35 -0.02 -14.24
N PRO A 643 32.07 -0.28 -13.91
CA PRO A 643 31.71 -1.11 -12.77
C PRO A 643 32.14 -2.56 -12.98
N THR A 644 32.90 -3.10 -12.01
CA THR A 644 33.57 -4.40 -12.08
C THR A 644 32.70 -5.60 -11.72
N TYR A 645 31.48 -5.37 -11.21
CA TYR A 645 30.53 -6.42 -10.89
C TYR A 645 29.80 -6.95 -12.13
N GLN A 646 29.34 -8.20 -12.05
CA GLN A 646 28.52 -8.84 -13.09
C GLN A 646 27.17 -8.12 -13.24
N LYS A 647 26.81 -7.84 -14.49
CA LYS A 647 25.65 -7.02 -14.87
C LYS A 647 24.44 -7.89 -15.23
N PHE A 648 24.63 -8.89 -16.10
CA PHE A 648 23.60 -9.84 -16.49
C PHE A 648 23.78 -11.22 -15.85
N PHE A 649 22.67 -11.83 -15.42
CA PHE A 649 22.59 -13.12 -14.74
C PHE A 649 21.66 -14.11 -15.48
N THR A 650 21.76 -15.39 -15.13
CA THR A 650 21.02 -16.51 -15.75
C THR A 650 19.79 -16.96 -14.95
N GLU A 651 19.55 -16.39 -13.77
CA GLU A 651 18.44 -16.73 -12.86
C GLU A 651 17.74 -15.46 -12.37
N GLN A 652 16.44 -15.57 -12.05
CA GLN A 652 15.64 -14.45 -11.52
C GLN A 652 16.02 -14.09 -10.07
N PHE A 653 15.95 -12.81 -9.71
CA PHE A 653 16.50 -12.32 -8.44
C PHE A 653 15.60 -12.48 -7.20
N PHE A 654 14.33 -12.81 -7.42
CA PHE A 654 13.26 -12.95 -6.42
C PHE A 654 12.06 -13.67 -7.06
N GLU A 655 11.23 -14.32 -6.24
CA GLU A 655 9.97 -14.94 -6.70
C GLU A 655 8.98 -13.84 -7.10
N PRO A 656 8.39 -13.86 -8.30
CA PRO A 656 7.72 -12.67 -8.80
C PRO A 656 6.18 -12.77 -8.88
N HIS A 657 5.60 -13.92 -8.53
CA HIS A 657 4.17 -14.10 -8.26
C HIS A 657 3.20 -13.73 -9.41
N VAL A 658 3.57 -14.05 -10.65
CA VAL A 658 2.78 -13.80 -11.87
C VAL A 658 2.83 -15.02 -12.78
N GLU A 659 1.69 -15.47 -13.30
CA GLU A 659 1.64 -16.51 -14.33
C GLU A 659 2.41 -16.03 -15.57
N THR A 660 3.49 -16.72 -15.92
CA THR A 660 4.44 -16.31 -16.97
C THR A 660 4.23 -17.10 -18.24
N GLN A 661 3.91 -16.42 -19.34
CA GLN A 661 3.74 -17.06 -20.66
C GLN A 661 4.94 -16.77 -21.57
N PRO A 662 5.13 -17.56 -22.65
CA PRO A 662 5.94 -17.16 -23.80
C PRO A 662 5.53 -15.78 -24.33
N SER A 663 6.50 -14.98 -24.80
CA SER A 663 6.23 -13.58 -25.22
C SER A 663 5.21 -13.47 -26.36
N THR A 664 5.12 -14.50 -27.20
CA THR A 664 4.14 -14.62 -28.28
C THR A 664 2.71 -14.84 -27.79
N GLU A 665 2.50 -15.55 -26.69
CA GLU A 665 1.19 -15.73 -26.07
C GLU A 665 0.82 -14.54 -25.18
N ALA A 666 1.78 -13.99 -24.45
CA ALA A 666 1.61 -12.73 -23.71
C ALA A 666 1.06 -11.63 -24.63
N TYR A 667 1.61 -11.47 -25.84
CA TYR A 667 1.07 -10.56 -26.86
C TYR A 667 -0.43 -10.80 -27.13
N LYS A 668 -0.87 -12.05 -27.26
CA LYS A 668 -2.28 -12.40 -27.51
C LYS A 668 -3.18 -12.04 -26.34
N ARG A 669 -2.77 -12.38 -25.11
CA ARG A 669 -3.51 -12.07 -23.87
C ARG A 669 -3.60 -10.55 -23.65
N VAL A 670 -2.50 -9.82 -23.79
CA VAL A 670 -2.43 -8.36 -23.57
C VAL A 670 -3.28 -7.57 -24.56
N LEU A 671 -3.28 -7.90 -25.86
CA LEU A 671 -4.17 -7.25 -26.83
C LEU A 671 -5.66 -7.52 -26.53
N SER A 672 -5.97 -8.63 -25.86
CA SER A 672 -7.33 -9.06 -25.54
C SER A 672 -7.83 -8.55 -24.18
N ASP A 673 -6.95 -8.11 -23.28
CA ASP A 673 -7.29 -7.75 -21.89
C ASP A 673 -6.29 -6.76 -21.26
N SER A 674 -6.02 -5.66 -21.95
CA SER A 674 -5.33 -4.49 -21.37
C SER A 674 -6.15 -3.20 -21.49
N GLY A 675 -5.95 -2.28 -20.54
CA GLY A 675 -6.68 -1.01 -20.43
C GLY A 675 -8.11 -1.15 -19.91
N ALA A 676 -8.80 -0.03 -19.78
CA ALA A 676 -10.16 0.05 -19.29
C ALA A 676 -11.13 -0.60 -20.31
N SER A 677 -11.50 -1.84 -20.00
CA SER A 677 -12.46 -2.65 -20.76
C SER A 677 -13.90 -2.58 -20.25
N GLN A 678 -14.14 -1.96 -19.08
CA GLN A 678 -15.44 -1.85 -18.44
C GLN A 678 -15.82 -0.38 -18.17
N PRO A 679 -17.12 -0.02 -18.19
CA PRO A 679 -18.26 -0.83 -18.66
C PRO A 679 -18.21 -1.17 -20.17
N VAL A 680 -17.33 -0.48 -20.91
CA VAL A 680 -16.97 -0.78 -22.30
C VAL A 680 -15.47 -0.52 -22.50
N ARG A 681 -14.89 -1.03 -23.60
CA ARG A 681 -13.65 -0.48 -24.19
C ARG A 681 -14.03 0.73 -25.05
N ASP A 682 -13.28 1.82 -24.98
CA ASP A 682 -13.56 3.03 -25.77
C ASP A 682 -12.90 3.01 -27.16
N ILE A 683 -13.31 3.92 -28.05
CA ILE A 683 -12.85 3.94 -29.45
C ILE A 683 -11.34 4.19 -29.52
N HIS A 684 -10.81 5.01 -28.62
CA HIS A 684 -9.36 5.21 -28.47
C HIS A 684 -8.63 3.90 -28.17
N ASP A 685 -8.96 3.21 -27.07
CA ASP A 685 -8.25 1.99 -26.67
C ASP A 685 -8.46 0.84 -27.66
N ALA A 686 -9.65 0.75 -28.29
CA ALA A 686 -9.93 -0.23 -29.35
C ALA A 686 -9.08 0.02 -30.60
N ARG A 687 -8.91 1.28 -31.00
CA ARG A 687 -7.99 1.69 -32.08
C ARG A 687 -6.55 1.30 -31.75
N ILE A 688 -6.07 1.57 -30.54
CA ILE A 688 -4.68 1.26 -30.13
C ILE A 688 -4.41 -0.25 -30.15
N VAL A 689 -5.37 -1.08 -29.72
CA VAL A 689 -5.27 -2.56 -29.85
C VAL A 689 -5.21 -2.97 -31.31
N ASN A 690 -6.08 -2.43 -32.18
CA ASN A 690 -6.09 -2.74 -33.61
C ASN A 690 -4.80 -2.29 -34.32
N GLU A 691 -4.33 -1.05 -34.09
CA GLU A 691 -3.07 -0.52 -34.62
C GLU A 691 -1.88 -1.38 -34.18
N THR A 692 -1.87 -1.81 -32.90
CA THR A 692 -0.88 -2.77 -32.39
C THR A 692 -1.00 -4.12 -33.10
N ALA A 693 -2.20 -4.64 -33.33
CA ALA A 693 -2.43 -5.94 -33.98
C ALA A 693 -1.95 -5.95 -35.44
N THR A 694 -2.34 -4.96 -36.24
CA THR A 694 -2.00 -4.82 -37.66
C THR A 694 -0.57 -4.32 -37.91
N GLY A 695 0.02 -3.59 -36.96
CA GLY A 695 1.29 -2.90 -37.14
C GLY A 695 1.16 -1.56 -37.89
N THR A 696 -0.05 -0.99 -37.98
CA THR A 696 -0.31 0.32 -38.61
C THR A 696 -0.39 1.45 -37.58
N ALA A 697 -0.27 2.71 -38.04
CA ALA A 697 -0.70 3.87 -37.25
C ALA A 697 -1.65 4.76 -38.07
N ALA A 698 -2.80 5.16 -37.51
CA ALA A 698 -3.81 5.93 -38.24
C ALA A 698 -3.48 7.43 -38.33
N TYR A 699 -2.99 8.00 -37.22
CA TYR A 699 -2.72 9.43 -37.09
C TYR A 699 -1.22 9.77 -37.17
N VAL A 700 -0.92 11.07 -37.23
CA VAL A 700 0.44 11.61 -37.36
C VAL A 700 0.53 12.86 -36.49
N GLY A 701 1.61 13.01 -35.72
CA GLY A 701 1.85 14.22 -34.95
C GLY A 701 1.96 15.46 -35.84
N SER A 702 1.15 16.48 -35.53
CA SER A 702 1.03 17.70 -36.36
C SER A 702 2.26 18.62 -36.32
N VAL A 703 3.20 18.37 -35.41
CA VAL A 703 4.44 19.15 -35.25
C VAL A 703 5.68 18.29 -35.53
N SER A 704 5.68 17.05 -35.06
CA SER A 704 6.78 16.08 -35.19
C SER A 704 6.79 15.33 -36.52
N GLY A 705 5.65 15.25 -37.21
CA GLY A 705 5.47 14.45 -38.42
C GLY A 705 5.57 12.93 -38.20
N LYS A 706 5.64 12.47 -36.95
CA LYS A 706 5.82 11.05 -36.62
C LYS A 706 4.48 10.32 -36.61
N LYS A 707 4.43 9.17 -37.26
CA LYS A 707 3.22 8.32 -37.35
C LYS A 707 2.90 7.68 -36.00
N GLY A 708 1.66 7.84 -35.56
CA GLY A 708 1.16 7.43 -34.24
C GLY A 708 1.59 8.30 -33.06
N LEU A 709 2.75 8.97 -33.13
CA LEU A 709 3.24 9.83 -32.04
C LEU A 709 2.63 11.23 -32.17
N ILE A 710 1.39 11.39 -31.69
CA ILE A 710 0.65 12.65 -31.76
C ILE A 710 1.26 13.76 -30.88
N ASP A 711 1.08 15.02 -31.27
CA ASP A 711 1.59 16.21 -30.57
C ASP A 711 0.47 17.01 -29.89
N ASP A 712 -0.78 16.82 -30.32
CA ASP A 712 -2.01 17.37 -29.75
C ASP A 712 -3.13 16.31 -29.79
N PRO A 713 -4.04 16.22 -28.80
CA PRO A 713 -5.19 15.31 -28.89
C PRO A 713 -6.03 15.51 -30.15
N LYS A 714 -6.04 16.73 -30.73
CA LYS A 714 -6.71 17.04 -32.00
C LYS A 714 -6.14 16.26 -33.20
N ASP A 715 -4.88 15.83 -33.14
CA ASP A 715 -4.27 15.01 -34.20
C ASP A 715 -5.01 13.65 -34.35
N ALA A 716 -5.59 13.15 -33.26
CA ALA A 716 -6.44 11.96 -33.19
C ALA A 716 -7.95 12.28 -33.17
N GLY A 717 -8.35 13.54 -33.41
CA GLY A 717 -9.74 14.00 -33.39
C GLY A 717 -10.24 14.56 -32.05
N GLY A 718 -9.44 14.49 -30.98
CA GLY A 718 -9.82 14.90 -29.63
C GLY A 718 -10.44 13.76 -28.80
N LEU A 719 -11.00 14.09 -27.63
CA LEU A 719 -11.76 13.11 -26.84
C LEU A 719 -13.06 12.77 -27.60
N GLU A 720 -13.31 11.47 -27.76
CA GLU A 720 -14.60 10.95 -28.22
C GLU A 720 -15.74 11.33 -27.25
N ASP A 721 -17.00 11.24 -27.68
CA ASP A 721 -18.11 11.60 -26.80
C ASP A 721 -18.22 10.65 -25.59
N PHE A 722 -18.33 11.22 -24.40
CA PHE A 722 -18.52 10.55 -23.11
C PHE A 722 -19.74 11.21 -22.43
N PRO A 723 -20.96 10.89 -22.88
CA PRO A 723 -22.17 11.55 -22.42
C PRO A 723 -22.40 11.30 -20.93
N THR A 724 -22.98 12.29 -20.24
CA THR A 724 -23.40 12.12 -18.84
C THR A 724 -24.54 11.11 -18.76
N VAL A 725 -24.29 9.99 -18.08
CA VAL A 725 -25.31 8.96 -17.78
C VAL A 725 -25.37 8.78 -16.28
N THR A 726 -26.58 8.69 -15.71
CA THR A 726 -26.79 8.45 -14.28
C THR A 726 -27.56 7.16 -14.08
N ARG A 727 -27.17 6.33 -13.11
CA ARG A 727 -27.90 5.13 -12.71
C ARG A 727 -29.31 5.50 -12.24
N ALA A 728 -30.29 4.69 -12.60
CA ALA A 728 -31.65 4.86 -12.08
C ALA A 728 -31.70 4.55 -10.58
N ALA A 729 -32.57 5.21 -9.82
CA ALA A 729 -32.77 4.95 -8.39
C ALA A 729 -33.33 3.54 -8.06
N ARG A 730 -33.58 2.69 -9.07
CA ARG A 730 -33.93 1.27 -8.99
C ARG A 730 -32.75 0.33 -9.30
N TRP A 731 -31.54 0.87 -9.37
CA TRP A 731 -30.31 0.10 -9.60
C TRP A 731 -29.72 -0.40 -8.30
N ASP A 732 -29.68 0.47 -7.30
CA ASP A 732 -29.15 0.30 -5.95
C ASP A 732 -30.07 1.17 -5.06
N ALA A 733 -31.10 0.54 -4.51
CA ALA A 733 -32.24 1.22 -3.89
C ALA A 733 -32.14 1.34 -2.36
N ASP A 734 -31.31 0.53 -1.70
CA ASP A 734 -30.99 0.68 -0.27
C ASP A 734 -29.70 1.50 -0.02
N GLY A 735 -28.87 1.69 -1.05
CA GLY A 735 -27.71 2.58 -1.04
C GLY A 735 -26.39 1.91 -0.64
N ASP A 736 -26.33 0.57 -0.60
CA ASP A 736 -25.12 -0.15 -0.17
C ASP A 736 -24.01 -0.20 -1.23
N GLY A 737 -24.28 0.19 -2.49
CA GLY A 737 -23.31 0.22 -3.60
C GLY A 737 -23.25 -1.06 -4.43
N ILE A 738 -24.02 -2.09 -4.07
CA ILE A 738 -24.33 -3.27 -4.88
C ILE A 738 -25.58 -2.97 -5.71
N ALA A 739 -25.76 -3.66 -6.83
CA ALA A 739 -27.01 -3.55 -7.59
C ALA A 739 -28.12 -4.46 -7.01
N ASP A 740 -29.38 -4.00 -6.99
CA ASP A 740 -30.59 -4.73 -6.55
C ASP A 740 -30.77 -6.10 -7.23
N TRP A 741 -30.12 -6.34 -8.38
CA TRP A 741 -30.15 -7.60 -9.12
C TRP A 741 -29.06 -8.60 -8.73
N TRP A 742 -28.09 -8.21 -7.89
CA TRP A 742 -27.05 -9.10 -7.39
C TRP A 742 -27.66 -10.13 -6.44
N ASP A 743 -27.31 -11.41 -6.60
CA ASP A 743 -27.88 -12.50 -5.80
C ASP A 743 -27.23 -12.68 -4.41
N GLY A 744 -26.41 -11.71 -3.98
CA GLY A 744 -25.71 -11.73 -2.69
C GLY A 744 -24.44 -12.57 -2.67
N SER A 745 -24.04 -13.16 -3.80
CA SER A 745 -22.77 -13.90 -3.94
C SER A 745 -21.56 -13.08 -3.47
N THR A 746 -20.59 -13.74 -2.83
CA THR A 746 -19.31 -13.13 -2.42
C THR A 746 -18.28 -13.05 -3.55
N GLY A 747 -18.52 -13.75 -4.67
CA GLY A 747 -17.48 -13.97 -5.70
C GLY A 747 -16.37 -14.94 -5.28
N GLY A 748 -16.56 -15.71 -4.20
CA GLY A 748 -15.63 -16.73 -3.71
C GLY A 748 -15.25 -16.58 -2.24
N ASP A 749 -14.32 -17.43 -1.79
CA ASP A 749 -13.88 -17.47 -0.39
C ASP A 749 -13.06 -16.23 0.01
N GLY A 750 -13.32 -15.71 1.22
CA GLY A 750 -12.60 -14.56 1.79
C GLY A 750 -13.00 -13.17 1.26
N TYR A 751 -14.02 -13.09 0.38
CA TYR A 751 -14.55 -11.84 -0.16
C TYR A 751 -15.92 -11.49 0.47
N THR A 752 -16.26 -10.19 0.47
CA THR A 752 -17.59 -9.70 0.84
C THR A 752 -18.55 -9.63 -0.36
N PRO A 753 -19.89 -9.55 -0.17
CA PRO A 753 -20.85 -9.46 -1.28
C PRO A 753 -20.57 -8.31 -2.26
N ILE A 754 -20.17 -7.13 -1.75
CA ILE A 754 -19.78 -6.00 -2.60
C ILE A 754 -18.50 -6.29 -3.39
N GLU A 755 -17.53 -7.02 -2.84
CA GLU A 755 -16.36 -7.45 -3.61
C GLU A 755 -16.75 -8.45 -4.69
N GLY A 756 -17.69 -9.36 -4.43
CA GLY A 756 -18.28 -10.24 -5.43
C GLY A 756 -18.87 -9.48 -6.62
N TYR A 757 -19.73 -8.50 -6.33
CA TYR A 757 -20.31 -7.60 -7.33
C TYR A 757 -19.22 -6.80 -8.08
N LEU A 758 -18.26 -6.22 -7.37
CA LEU A 758 -17.15 -5.47 -8.00
C LEU A 758 -16.23 -6.34 -8.87
N ASN A 759 -16.12 -7.63 -8.58
CA ASN A 759 -15.38 -8.60 -9.38
C ASN A 759 -16.16 -8.97 -10.64
N PHE A 760 -17.46 -9.30 -10.51
CA PHE A 760 -18.36 -9.53 -11.65
C PHE A 760 -18.37 -8.34 -12.62
N MET A 761 -18.51 -7.12 -12.09
CA MET A 761 -18.53 -5.90 -12.91
C MET A 761 -17.19 -5.60 -13.60
N ALA A 762 -16.07 -6.18 -13.14
CA ALA A 762 -14.74 -5.95 -13.71
C ALA A 762 -14.37 -6.96 -14.82
N ASP A 763 -14.88 -8.19 -14.72
CA ASP A 763 -14.78 -9.18 -15.78
C ASP A 763 -15.74 -8.86 -16.93
N PRO A 764 -15.50 -9.36 -18.16
CA PRO A 764 -16.49 -9.33 -19.25
C PRO A 764 -17.84 -9.91 -18.79
N HIS A 765 -18.94 -9.23 -19.05
CA HIS A 765 -20.27 -9.69 -18.65
C HIS A 765 -21.38 -9.22 -19.59
N ALA A 766 -22.57 -9.80 -19.44
CA ALA A 766 -23.79 -9.41 -20.14
C ALA A 766 -25.00 -9.39 -19.20
N TYR A 767 -26.03 -8.63 -19.57
CA TYR A 767 -27.31 -8.54 -18.89
C TYR A 767 -28.43 -9.12 -19.79
N VAL A 768 -29.39 -9.83 -19.21
CA VAL A 768 -30.51 -10.45 -19.96
C VAL A 768 -31.74 -10.62 -19.07
N SER A 769 -32.96 -10.36 -19.57
CA SER A 769 -34.17 -10.66 -18.78
C SER A 769 -34.46 -12.17 -18.75
N PRO A 770 -35.14 -12.68 -17.69
CA PRO A 770 -35.59 -14.07 -17.66
C PRO A 770 -36.38 -14.46 -18.92
N SER A 771 -36.13 -15.67 -19.43
CA SER A 771 -36.72 -16.20 -20.69
C SER A 771 -36.43 -15.35 -21.94
N LYS A 772 -35.30 -14.61 -21.95
CA LYS A 772 -34.73 -13.93 -23.13
C LYS A 772 -33.39 -14.54 -23.53
N SER A 773 -32.78 -13.98 -24.57
CA SER A 773 -31.45 -14.37 -25.02
C SER A 773 -30.61 -13.13 -25.30
N VAL A 774 -29.30 -13.23 -25.07
CA VAL A 774 -28.31 -12.20 -25.38
C VAL A 774 -27.22 -12.78 -26.27
N GLU A 775 -26.75 -12.01 -27.25
CA GLU A 775 -25.64 -12.37 -28.11
C GLU A 775 -24.34 -11.79 -27.52
N VAL A 776 -23.30 -12.62 -27.42
CA VAL A 776 -21.98 -12.25 -26.89
C VAL A 776 -20.95 -12.38 -28.00
N ASP A 777 -20.19 -11.30 -28.24
CA ASP A 777 -19.02 -11.32 -29.11
C ASP A 777 -17.83 -11.96 -28.37
N LEU A 778 -17.45 -13.17 -28.78
CA LEU A 778 -16.31 -13.89 -28.21
C LEU A 778 -14.99 -13.44 -28.86
N ALA A 779 -15.02 -12.96 -30.11
CA ALA A 779 -13.85 -12.45 -30.81
C ALA A 779 -13.32 -11.17 -30.14
N ALA A 780 -14.21 -10.32 -29.60
CA ALA A 780 -13.87 -9.18 -28.77
C ALA A 780 -13.07 -9.54 -27.49
N LEU A 781 -13.15 -10.81 -27.04
CA LEU A 781 -12.40 -11.33 -25.89
C LEU A 781 -11.07 -11.98 -26.25
N ALA A 782 -10.76 -12.06 -27.55
CA ALA A 782 -9.60 -12.75 -28.12
C ALA A 782 -8.88 -11.92 -29.22
N LEU A 783 -8.94 -10.58 -29.16
CA LEU A 783 -8.43 -9.63 -30.16
C LEU A 783 -6.97 -9.85 -30.61
N GLY A 784 -6.13 -10.46 -29.76
CA GLY A 784 -4.75 -10.78 -30.11
C GLY A 784 -4.51 -12.13 -30.80
N PHE A 785 -5.46 -13.07 -30.70
CA PHE A 785 -5.33 -14.46 -31.14
C PHE A 785 -5.56 -14.64 -32.66
N LYS A 786 -5.07 -15.74 -33.24
CA LYS A 786 -5.09 -16.01 -34.69
C LYS A 786 -6.09 -17.09 -35.09
N GLU A 787 -7.16 -16.68 -35.76
CA GLU A 787 -8.33 -17.52 -36.07
C GLU A 787 -8.86 -18.25 -34.81
N PRO A 788 -9.27 -17.49 -33.76
CA PRO A 788 -9.66 -18.09 -32.48
C PRO A 788 -10.93 -18.94 -32.61
N THR A 789 -10.89 -20.08 -31.94
CA THR A 789 -12.00 -21.01 -31.71
C THR A 789 -12.36 -20.99 -30.23
N PHE A 790 -13.64 -21.24 -29.93
CA PHE A 790 -14.20 -21.03 -28.59
C PHE A 790 -15.01 -22.24 -28.12
N THR A 791 -14.90 -22.54 -26.83
CA THR A 791 -15.85 -23.35 -26.08
C THR A 791 -16.32 -22.56 -24.86
N VAL A 792 -17.59 -22.70 -24.50
CA VAL A 792 -18.16 -22.04 -23.32
C VAL A 792 -18.75 -23.10 -22.39
N SER A 793 -18.48 -23.00 -21.10
CA SER A 793 -19.01 -23.88 -20.05
C SER A 793 -19.44 -23.07 -18.82
N GLY A 794 -19.95 -23.73 -17.78
CA GLY A 794 -20.29 -23.09 -16.50
C GLY A 794 -21.74 -22.59 -16.34
N ALA A 795 -22.51 -22.52 -17.43
CA ALA A 795 -23.93 -22.13 -17.40
C ALA A 795 -24.78 -23.08 -16.54
N LYS A 796 -25.65 -22.53 -15.69
CA LYS A 796 -26.54 -23.24 -14.75
C LYS A 796 -27.97 -22.71 -14.81
N LYS A 797 -28.15 -21.41 -15.06
CA LYS A 797 -29.45 -20.72 -15.16
C LYS A 797 -29.93 -20.52 -16.61
N GLY A 798 -29.16 -20.99 -17.59
CA GLY A 798 -29.48 -20.89 -19.01
C GLY A 798 -28.65 -21.83 -19.86
N GLU A 799 -28.84 -21.76 -21.18
CA GLU A 799 -28.13 -22.56 -22.18
C GLU A 799 -27.26 -21.69 -23.09
N VAL A 800 -26.09 -22.19 -23.51
CA VAL A 800 -25.18 -21.47 -24.41
C VAL A 800 -25.00 -22.24 -25.72
N THR A 801 -25.24 -21.56 -26.85
CA THR A 801 -24.89 -22.03 -28.19
C THR A 801 -23.76 -21.19 -28.75
N VAL A 802 -22.63 -21.80 -29.12
CA VAL A 802 -21.49 -21.14 -29.76
C VAL A 802 -21.56 -21.31 -31.27
N SER A 803 -21.33 -20.23 -32.03
CA SER A 803 -21.31 -20.24 -33.49
C SER A 803 -20.25 -19.27 -34.03
N GLY A 804 -19.08 -19.81 -34.37
CA GLY A 804 -17.93 -19.01 -34.79
C GLY A 804 -17.41 -18.13 -33.64
N GLY A 805 -17.14 -16.86 -33.91
CA GLY A 805 -16.69 -15.87 -32.91
C GLY A 805 -17.79 -15.33 -32.00
N LYS A 806 -18.94 -16.02 -31.86
CA LYS A 806 -20.09 -15.56 -31.07
C LYS A 806 -20.70 -16.67 -30.21
N ALA A 807 -21.30 -16.29 -29.10
CA ALA A 807 -22.23 -17.11 -28.34
C ALA A 807 -23.63 -16.48 -28.30
N THR A 808 -24.66 -17.31 -28.24
CA THR A 808 -25.99 -16.91 -27.75
C THR A 808 -26.20 -17.57 -26.39
N TYR A 809 -26.40 -16.76 -25.35
CA TYR A 809 -26.86 -17.23 -24.04
C TYR A 809 -28.39 -17.09 -23.99
N ALA A 810 -29.10 -18.16 -23.69
CA ALA A 810 -30.55 -18.17 -23.49
C ALA A 810 -30.87 -18.39 -22.01
N ALA A 811 -31.44 -17.37 -21.35
CA ALA A 811 -31.77 -17.40 -19.94
C ALA A 811 -33.03 -18.22 -19.66
N GLY A 812 -33.00 -18.98 -18.57
CA GLY A 812 -34.18 -19.64 -18.01
C GLY A 812 -35.18 -18.66 -17.40
N ALA A 813 -36.18 -19.19 -16.69
CA ALA A 813 -37.21 -18.38 -16.03
C ALA A 813 -36.77 -17.77 -14.68
N GLU A 814 -35.61 -18.16 -14.15
CA GLU A 814 -35.07 -17.67 -12.89
C GLU A 814 -34.14 -16.47 -13.06
N ALA A 815 -34.15 -15.58 -12.07
CA ALA A 815 -33.15 -14.52 -11.91
C ALA A 815 -31.87 -15.02 -11.21
N GLY A 816 -30.84 -14.17 -11.16
CA GLY A 816 -29.55 -14.41 -10.49
C GLY A 816 -28.37 -14.45 -11.45
N ILE A 817 -27.20 -14.89 -10.97
CA ILE A 817 -25.95 -14.85 -11.73
C ILE A 817 -25.56 -16.23 -12.28
N ASP A 818 -25.11 -16.27 -13.54
CA ASP A 818 -24.33 -17.36 -14.12
C ASP A 818 -22.87 -16.90 -14.32
N HIS A 819 -21.92 -17.75 -13.93
CA HIS A 819 -20.49 -17.55 -14.19
C HIS A 819 -20.03 -18.58 -15.22
N LEU A 820 -19.62 -18.08 -16.39
CA LEU A 820 -19.19 -18.90 -17.53
C LEU A 820 -17.66 -18.94 -17.59
N GLU A 821 -17.11 -20.06 -18.05
CA GLU A 821 -15.74 -20.13 -18.54
C GLU A 821 -15.75 -20.15 -20.07
N ILE A 822 -15.06 -19.18 -20.67
CA ILE A 822 -14.81 -19.11 -22.11
C ILE A 822 -13.39 -19.60 -22.35
N SER A 823 -13.25 -20.81 -22.89
CA SER A 823 -11.97 -21.38 -23.30
C SER A 823 -11.70 -20.97 -24.76
N ILE A 824 -10.57 -20.28 -24.97
CA ILE A 824 -10.09 -19.75 -26.24
C ILE A 824 -8.92 -20.63 -26.72
N LYS A 825 -8.94 -21.05 -27.99
CA LYS A 825 -7.80 -21.72 -28.64
C LYS A 825 -7.62 -21.21 -30.06
N ASP A 826 -6.38 -20.96 -30.47
CA ASP A 826 -6.08 -20.39 -31.79
C ASP A 826 -5.24 -21.30 -32.71
N GLY A 827 -5.13 -20.92 -33.98
CA GLY A 827 -4.48 -21.70 -35.03
C GLY A 827 -2.96 -21.87 -34.88
N GLU A 828 -2.33 -21.10 -34.00
CA GLU A 828 -0.91 -21.22 -33.65
C GLU A 828 -0.70 -22.08 -32.39
N GLY A 829 -1.79 -22.57 -31.77
CA GLY A 829 -1.75 -23.47 -30.62
C GLY A 829 -1.81 -22.80 -29.25
N SER A 830 -1.94 -21.46 -29.17
CA SER A 830 -2.11 -20.77 -27.90
C SER A 830 -3.49 -21.06 -27.30
N THR A 831 -3.57 -21.16 -25.97
CA THR A 831 -4.80 -21.47 -25.23
C THR A 831 -4.96 -20.57 -24.01
N TRP A 832 -6.18 -20.10 -23.75
CA TRP A 832 -6.47 -19.27 -22.58
C TRP A 832 -7.92 -19.45 -22.13
N ALA A 833 -8.18 -19.41 -20.82
CA ALA A 833 -9.52 -19.43 -20.25
C ALA A 833 -9.86 -18.06 -19.65
N ARG A 834 -11.10 -17.60 -19.84
CA ARG A 834 -11.61 -16.35 -19.27
C ARG A 834 -12.92 -16.56 -18.52
N SER A 835 -13.05 -15.90 -17.37
CA SER A 835 -14.33 -15.64 -16.72
C SER A 835 -15.23 -14.77 -17.62
N PHE A 836 -16.52 -15.09 -17.66
CA PHE A 836 -17.56 -14.22 -18.23
C PHE A 836 -18.84 -14.30 -17.39
N GLY A 837 -19.36 -13.15 -16.96
CA GLY A 837 -20.57 -13.06 -16.15
C GLY A 837 -21.86 -12.93 -16.98
N VAL A 838 -22.96 -13.55 -16.55
CA VAL A 838 -24.31 -13.23 -17.03
C VAL A 838 -25.21 -12.93 -15.84
N ALA A 839 -25.76 -11.73 -15.78
CA ALA A 839 -26.77 -11.39 -14.78
C ALA A 839 -28.16 -11.45 -15.40
N ILE A 840 -29.05 -12.21 -14.76
CA ILE A 840 -30.42 -12.45 -15.22
C ILE A 840 -31.38 -11.71 -14.30
N PHE A 841 -32.02 -10.65 -14.78
CA PHE A 841 -32.95 -9.83 -13.97
C PHE A 841 -33.97 -9.07 -14.81
N ALA A 842 -35.10 -8.71 -14.20
CA ALA A 842 -36.19 -8.05 -14.91
C ALA A 842 -35.83 -6.62 -15.33
N GLY A 843 -35.94 -6.31 -16.63
CA GLY A 843 -35.57 -5.01 -17.17
C GLY A 843 -34.06 -4.81 -17.33
N ALA A 844 -33.33 -5.92 -17.54
CA ALA A 844 -31.92 -5.94 -17.91
C ALA A 844 -31.62 -5.25 -19.25
N GLU A 845 -32.63 -5.09 -20.11
CA GLU A 845 -32.55 -4.33 -21.36
C GLU A 845 -32.46 -2.80 -21.17
N GLU A 846 -32.50 -2.30 -19.92
CA GLU A 846 -32.39 -0.88 -19.54
C GLU A 846 -31.08 -0.55 -18.77
N ALA A 847 -30.12 -1.48 -18.70
CA ALA A 847 -28.98 -1.50 -17.75
C ALA A 847 -27.65 -0.89 -18.25
#